data_AF-A0A6J1SWR6-F1
#
_entry.id   AF-A0A6J1SWR6-F1
#
_cell.length_a   1.000
_cell.length_b   1.000
_cell.length_c   1.000
_cell.angle_alpha   90.00
_cell.angle_beta   90.00
_cell.angle_gamma   90.00
#
_symmetry.space_group_name_H-M   'P 1'
#
loop_
_entity.id
_entity.type
_entity.pdbx_description
1 polymer ?
#
loop_
_entity_poly.entity_id
_entity_poly.type
_entity_poly.pdbx_seq_one_letter_code
_entity_poly.pdbx_strand_id
1 'polypeptide(L)'
;MQELVDFLKANKLPLKISISEDGTRMQEKFCYDATSNQIIGPVLPLTNNGTPISGSHPASSAAMIASHMKNGRVASTGYAIMAQPLQNKAPAFCLSLFGTDNKFSHTDVHKRWYFIKKELAKFGVEVVNFASDGDPKLLKAMHSHMFGQSGVDNKNTVYFKEEWKSWFFASSDLNFYVMQDFIHTANKFRTRLNPSTILPIGNYLASQTHLNILIKNFPKEEHGLTEDLGKDKMNFDASVKISSERVTNLLEDNVPGSDGTIAYLTCMRFLIKSCLDESLCAAERIYQIWYCLFFLRMWKIYLFYHSSYNMNNFVTSNLYVCVEIIAHTMIMMIVKFREESTPEYFIVQLLGSQACESYFRLARSMTSTQSTVINFCMKEFLSRVKRIDVLYLVSCKLAEKLVFPREKRKKLLGNLTAEKLRLEYLPNDDEIFQIVRKARCDVAEVMKKLGVKCSADSSLVHIKQYLSAMESFEDDDSICEDFNSSYTTVLDEEDISLDLLAAFPSPGDIVGLDPLHSEETVLSPTSIFVMVPTVSGGFIKMRKTTFCWLLSKNGLKLSSDRMLRVRQGICFSLSTSNTQVHAATKPKRKPNIEEGEWCIFKKQRVHCIGQVISFTYLTGSRSYTLPSAPTDPPKDKEKARGVGCMCSWYTLNSDRSLTYKPVKVQGFINIDKYVAHVPAPTTNVESHLCLDSEAFSYFNKLK
;
A
#
# COMPACT_ATOMS: atom_id res chain seq x y z
N MET A 1 -28.56 6.97 -3.01
CA MET A 1 -28.44 8.31 -3.64
C MET A 1 -29.25 9.35 -2.89
N GLN A 2 -30.59 9.26 -2.82
CA GLN A 2 -31.42 10.21 -2.05
C GLN A 2 -30.96 10.37 -0.59
N GLU A 3 -30.66 9.26 0.09
CA GLU A 3 -30.16 9.28 1.48
C GLU A 3 -28.87 10.10 1.66
N LEU A 4 -27.97 10.09 0.67
CA LEU A 4 -26.77 10.93 0.69
C LEU A 4 -27.15 12.42 0.60
N VAL A 5 -28.10 12.77 -0.26
CA VAL A 5 -28.56 14.16 -0.43
C VAL A 5 -29.20 14.66 0.86
N ASP A 6 -30.01 13.82 1.50
CA ASP A 6 -30.66 14.14 2.78
C ASP A 6 -29.61 14.30 3.87
N PHE A 7 -28.60 13.43 3.91
CA PHE A 7 -27.45 13.54 4.81
C PHE A 7 -26.66 14.84 4.60
N LEU A 8 -26.35 15.22 3.36
CA LEU A 8 -25.62 16.45 3.05
C LEU A 8 -26.41 17.68 3.50
N LYS A 9 -27.70 17.74 3.16
CA LYS A 9 -28.60 18.85 3.53
C LYS A 9 -28.80 18.95 5.04
N ALA A 10 -29.09 17.83 5.71
CA ALA A 10 -29.33 17.80 7.16
C ALA A 10 -28.11 18.27 7.97
N ASN A 11 -26.90 18.05 7.46
CA ASN A 11 -25.66 18.45 8.11
C ASN A 11 -25.05 19.74 7.53
N LYS A 12 -25.74 20.42 6.60
CA LYS A 12 -25.29 21.67 5.94
C LYS A 12 -23.92 21.51 5.26
N LEU A 13 -23.70 20.38 4.61
CA LEU A 13 -22.47 20.04 3.89
C LEU A 13 -22.59 20.41 2.40
N PRO A 14 -21.46 20.67 1.71
CA PRO A 14 -21.48 21.00 0.29
C PRO A 14 -22.01 19.84 -0.55
N LEU A 15 -22.71 20.16 -1.64
CA LEU A 15 -23.14 19.18 -2.66
C LEU A 15 -21.99 18.82 -3.62
N LYS A 16 -20.75 18.96 -3.18
CA LYS A 16 -19.53 18.68 -3.94
C LYS A 16 -18.70 17.66 -3.16
N ILE A 17 -18.47 16.50 -3.77
CA ILE A 17 -17.94 15.32 -3.09
C ILE A 17 -16.79 14.66 -3.86
N SER A 18 -15.92 13.97 -3.12
CA SER A 18 -15.01 12.94 -3.60
C SER A 18 -15.63 11.56 -3.37
N ILE A 19 -15.52 10.65 -4.34
CA ILE A 19 -15.90 9.24 -4.16
C ILE A 19 -14.63 8.42 -3.99
N SER A 20 -14.59 7.52 -3.01
CA SER A 20 -13.50 6.55 -2.88
C SER A 20 -14.01 5.12 -2.88
N GLU A 21 -13.24 4.21 -3.46
CA GLU A 21 -13.53 2.77 -3.47
C GLU A 21 -12.34 1.99 -2.93
N ASP A 22 -12.60 0.94 -2.14
CA ASP A 22 -11.57 0.04 -1.65
C ASP A 22 -12.18 -1.30 -1.18
N GLY A 23 -11.34 -2.31 -1.04
CA GLY A 23 -11.69 -3.64 -0.57
C GLY A 23 -10.94 -4.04 0.70
N THR A 24 -11.63 -4.72 1.61
CA THR A 24 -11.01 -5.28 2.81
C THR A 24 -11.27 -6.78 2.93
N ARG A 25 -10.26 -7.55 3.35
CA ARG A 25 -10.43 -9.00 3.50
C ARG A 25 -11.44 -9.33 4.60
N MET A 26 -12.27 -10.34 4.34
CA MET A 26 -13.31 -10.82 5.25
C MET A 26 -13.26 -12.33 5.41
N GLN A 27 -13.99 -12.85 6.40
CA GLN A 27 -14.23 -14.28 6.52
C GLN A 27 -15.18 -14.76 5.42
N GLU A 28 -14.73 -15.75 4.64
CA GLU A 28 -15.52 -16.43 3.61
C GLU A 28 -16.61 -17.29 4.27
N LYS A 29 -17.84 -16.78 4.33
CA LYS A 29 -18.96 -17.47 4.98
C LYS A 29 -20.30 -17.13 4.34
N PHE A 30 -21.10 -18.17 4.07
CA PHE A 30 -22.52 -18.03 3.76
C PHE A 30 -23.33 -17.85 5.05
N CYS A 31 -24.22 -16.87 5.08
CA CYS A 31 -25.09 -16.56 6.20
C CYS A 31 -26.51 -16.30 5.71
N TYR A 32 -27.52 -16.77 6.45
CA TYR A 32 -28.90 -16.39 6.17
C TYR A 32 -29.24 -15.07 6.89
N ASP A 33 -29.91 -14.15 6.18
CA ASP A 33 -30.51 -12.95 6.75
C ASP A 33 -32.04 -13.06 6.76
N ALA A 34 -32.64 -13.01 7.95
CA ALA A 34 -34.07 -13.19 8.13
C ALA A 34 -34.88 -11.97 7.67
N THR A 35 -34.32 -10.76 7.78
CA THR A 35 -35.00 -9.51 7.42
C THR A 35 -35.20 -9.41 5.91
N SER A 36 -34.17 -9.72 5.12
CA SER A 36 -34.25 -9.71 3.66
C SER A 36 -34.66 -11.07 3.05
N ASN A 37 -34.70 -12.13 3.86
CA ASN A 37 -34.90 -13.52 3.44
C ASN A 37 -33.92 -13.96 2.34
N GLN A 38 -32.63 -13.66 2.54
CA GLN A 38 -31.56 -13.89 1.56
C GLN A 38 -30.37 -14.63 2.15
N ILE A 39 -29.60 -15.26 1.27
CA ILE A 39 -28.25 -15.75 1.58
C ILE A 39 -27.24 -14.62 1.33
N ILE A 40 -26.59 -14.19 2.40
CA ILE A 40 -25.51 -13.20 2.43
C ILE A 40 -24.16 -13.92 2.43
N GLY A 41 -23.16 -13.34 1.78
CA GLY A 41 -21.84 -13.94 1.64
C GLY A 41 -21.49 -14.44 0.23
N PRO A 42 -22.42 -14.84 -0.66
CA PRO A 42 -22.08 -15.06 -2.06
C PRO A 42 -21.63 -13.75 -2.74
N VAL A 43 -20.77 -13.85 -3.74
CA VAL A 43 -20.41 -12.75 -4.64
C VAL A 43 -21.66 -12.31 -5.40
N LEU A 44 -21.98 -11.01 -5.36
CA LEU A 44 -23.11 -10.47 -6.10
C LEU A 44 -22.77 -10.33 -7.58
N PRO A 45 -23.68 -10.73 -8.50
CA PRO A 45 -23.51 -10.43 -9.92
C PRO A 45 -23.53 -8.92 -10.15
N LEU A 46 -22.82 -8.45 -11.17
CA LEU A 46 -22.78 -7.04 -11.55
C LEU A 46 -23.80 -6.75 -12.65
N THR A 47 -24.40 -5.57 -12.60
CA THR A 47 -25.21 -5.01 -13.69
C THR A 47 -24.32 -4.59 -14.87
N ASN A 48 -24.95 -4.24 -15.99
CA ASN A 48 -24.26 -3.60 -17.12
C ASN A 48 -23.58 -2.26 -16.74
N ASN A 49 -23.95 -1.66 -15.62
CA ASN A 49 -23.36 -0.44 -15.08
C ASN A 49 -22.25 -0.73 -14.07
N GLY A 50 -21.80 -1.97 -13.91
CA GLY A 50 -20.72 -2.35 -13.00
C GLY A 50 -21.11 -2.33 -11.51
N THR A 51 -22.39 -2.09 -11.18
CA THR A 51 -22.89 -2.09 -9.79
C THR A 51 -23.38 -3.48 -9.37
N PRO A 52 -23.27 -3.86 -8.08
CA PRO A 52 -23.82 -5.13 -7.60
C PRO A 52 -25.35 -5.17 -7.70
N ILE A 53 -25.89 -6.33 -8.03
CA ILE A 53 -27.32 -6.61 -8.00
C ILE A 53 -27.68 -7.08 -6.60
N SER A 54 -28.47 -6.27 -5.88
CA SER A 54 -29.00 -6.67 -4.57
C SER A 54 -30.11 -7.71 -4.76
N GLY A 55 -30.27 -8.62 -3.79
CA GLY A 55 -31.36 -9.60 -3.84
C GLY A 55 -31.15 -10.82 -4.73
N SER A 56 -29.93 -11.05 -5.26
CA SER A 56 -29.67 -12.15 -6.20
C SER A 56 -29.70 -13.56 -5.61
N HIS A 57 -29.79 -13.69 -4.28
CA HIS A 57 -29.71 -15.00 -3.59
C HIS A 57 -30.89 -15.17 -2.61
N PRO A 58 -32.15 -15.26 -3.10
CA PRO A 58 -33.30 -15.49 -2.25
C PRO A 58 -33.20 -16.85 -1.55
N ALA A 59 -33.63 -16.90 -0.30
CA ALA A 59 -33.61 -18.10 0.50
C ALA A 59 -35.02 -18.69 0.66
N SER A 60 -35.82 -18.73 -0.42
CA SER A 60 -37.24 -19.09 -0.37
C SER A 60 -37.51 -20.56 -0.04
N SER A 61 -36.55 -21.46 -0.32
CA SER A 61 -36.70 -22.90 -0.08
C SER A 61 -35.37 -23.60 0.20
N ALA A 62 -35.40 -24.84 0.69
CA ALA A 62 -34.19 -25.62 0.96
C ALA A 62 -33.38 -25.89 -0.31
N ALA A 63 -34.05 -26.24 -1.41
CA ALA A 63 -33.40 -26.47 -2.70
C ALA A 63 -32.70 -25.22 -3.23
N MET A 64 -33.34 -24.03 -3.10
CA MET A 64 -32.72 -22.76 -3.49
C MET A 64 -31.49 -22.43 -2.64
N ILE A 65 -31.57 -22.60 -1.32
CA ILE A 65 -30.43 -22.37 -0.41
C ILE A 65 -29.26 -23.29 -0.79
N ALA A 66 -29.52 -24.58 -0.98
CA ALA A 66 -28.51 -25.56 -1.35
C ALA A 66 -27.88 -25.24 -2.72
N SER A 67 -28.70 -24.87 -3.71
CA SER A 67 -28.23 -24.46 -5.03
C SER A 67 -27.31 -23.23 -4.96
N HIS A 68 -27.71 -22.18 -4.23
CA HIS A 68 -26.92 -20.97 -4.07
C HIS A 68 -25.58 -21.24 -3.35
N MET A 69 -25.56 -22.10 -2.34
CA MET A 69 -24.33 -22.45 -1.63
C MET A 69 -23.39 -23.37 -2.42
N LYS A 70 -23.95 -24.27 -3.26
CA LYS A 70 -23.19 -25.19 -4.10
C LYS A 70 -22.58 -24.49 -5.32
N ASN A 71 -23.35 -23.62 -5.96
CA ASN A 71 -22.96 -22.95 -7.21
C ASN A 71 -22.36 -21.56 -7.01
N GLY A 72 -22.66 -20.90 -5.88
CA GLY A 72 -22.18 -19.56 -5.57
C GLY A 72 -20.71 -19.54 -5.16
N ARG A 73 -19.97 -18.54 -5.64
CA ARG A 73 -18.65 -18.19 -5.09
C ARG A 73 -18.84 -17.40 -3.80
N VAL A 74 -18.11 -17.76 -2.76
CA VAL A 74 -18.10 -17.00 -1.50
C VAL A 74 -17.26 -15.74 -1.68
N ALA A 75 -17.76 -14.60 -1.20
CA ALA A 75 -17.02 -13.36 -1.16
C ALA A 75 -15.90 -13.44 -0.10
N SER A 76 -14.69 -13.11 -0.53
CA SER A 76 -13.49 -13.03 0.33
C SER A 76 -13.16 -11.59 0.72
N THR A 77 -13.75 -10.61 0.04
CA THR A 77 -13.46 -9.18 0.19
C THR A 77 -14.75 -8.39 0.36
N GLY A 78 -14.79 -7.51 1.36
CA GLY A 78 -15.84 -6.54 1.60
C GLY A 78 -15.46 -5.24 0.94
N TYR A 79 -16.26 -4.83 -0.05
CA TYR A 79 -15.95 -3.71 -0.90
C TYR A 79 -16.84 -2.53 -0.51
N ALA A 80 -16.21 -1.39 -0.21
CA ALA A 80 -16.89 -0.17 0.22
C ALA A 80 -16.70 0.95 -0.79
N ILE A 81 -17.78 1.70 -1.03
CA ILE A 81 -17.79 2.93 -1.82
C ILE A 81 -18.22 4.05 -0.88
N MET A 82 -17.34 5.01 -0.66
CA MET A 82 -17.54 6.10 0.28
C MET A 82 -17.68 7.43 -0.46
N ALA A 83 -18.56 8.30 0.00
CA ALA A 83 -18.71 9.67 -0.45
C ALA A 83 -18.19 10.63 0.62
N GLN A 84 -17.11 11.35 0.31
CA GLN A 84 -16.48 12.33 1.19
C GLN A 84 -16.87 13.76 0.74
N PRO A 85 -17.65 14.50 1.54
CA PRO A 85 -17.90 15.92 1.27
C PRO A 85 -16.60 16.72 1.34
N LEU A 86 -16.42 17.67 0.41
CA LEU A 86 -15.24 18.55 0.38
C LEU A 86 -15.35 19.67 1.42
N GLN A 87 -15.39 19.27 2.68
CA GLN A 87 -15.35 20.19 3.82
C GLN A 87 -14.52 19.54 4.92
N ASN A 88 -13.61 20.31 5.52
CA ASN A 88 -12.76 19.79 6.57
C ASN A 88 -13.60 19.25 7.74
N LYS A 89 -13.18 18.12 8.31
CA LYS A 89 -13.87 17.37 9.37
C LYS A 89 -15.29 16.88 9.00
N ALA A 90 -15.69 16.93 7.73
CA ALA A 90 -17.00 16.43 7.33
C ALA A 90 -17.05 14.89 7.36
N PRO A 91 -18.14 14.30 7.88
CA PRO A 91 -18.31 12.86 7.88
C PRO A 91 -18.47 12.33 6.44
N ALA A 92 -17.82 11.21 6.13
CA ALA A 92 -18.00 10.46 4.91
C ALA A 92 -19.26 9.62 5.03
N PHE A 93 -19.90 9.36 3.90
CA PHE A 93 -21.13 8.59 3.80
C PHE A 93 -20.86 7.28 3.06
N CYS A 94 -21.28 6.14 3.60
CA CYS A 94 -21.19 4.86 2.92
C CYS A 94 -22.24 4.77 1.82
N LEU A 95 -21.81 4.92 0.56
CA LEU A 95 -22.70 4.90 -0.59
C LEU A 95 -23.12 3.49 -1.00
N SER A 96 -22.20 2.53 -0.90
CA SER A 96 -22.45 1.13 -1.25
C SER A 96 -21.48 0.22 -0.50
N LEU A 97 -21.99 -0.95 -0.09
CA LEU A 97 -21.21 -2.00 0.55
C LEU A 97 -21.63 -3.36 -0.01
N PHE A 98 -20.69 -4.16 -0.49
CA PHE A 98 -20.99 -5.48 -1.05
C PHE A 98 -19.81 -6.46 -0.97
N GLY A 99 -20.12 -7.76 -1.05
CA GLY A 99 -19.11 -8.82 -1.08
C GLY A 99 -18.62 -9.10 -2.51
N THR A 100 -17.30 -9.24 -2.66
CA THR A 100 -16.66 -9.60 -3.93
C THR A 100 -15.55 -10.63 -3.71
N ASP A 101 -15.13 -11.28 -4.79
CA ASP A 101 -13.93 -12.11 -4.86
C ASP A 101 -12.78 -11.39 -5.60
N ASN A 102 -12.90 -10.07 -5.77
CA ASN A 102 -11.94 -9.19 -6.43
C ASN A 102 -11.67 -9.52 -7.92
N LYS A 103 -12.60 -10.22 -8.59
CA LYS A 103 -12.48 -10.60 -10.02
C LYS A 103 -13.25 -9.70 -11.00
N PHE A 104 -13.78 -8.57 -10.55
CA PHE A 104 -14.34 -7.58 -11.49
C PHE A 104 -13.24 -7.00 -12.38
N SER A 105 -13.60 -6.37 -13.50
CA SER A 105 -12.63 -5.79 -14.43
C SER A 105 -12.50 -4.26 -14.26
N HIS A 106 -11.44 -3.68 -14.78
CA HIS A 106 -11.31 -2.22 -14.92
C HIS A 106 -12.45 -1.59 -15.74
N THR A 107 -13.08 -2.35 -16.65
CA THR A 107 -14.25 -1.86 -17.39
C THR A 107 -15.50 -1.76 -16.51
N ASP A 108 -15.66 -2.67 -15.55
CA ASP A 108 -16.73 -2.60 -14.56
C ASP A 108 -16.55 -1.40 -13.63
N VAL A 109 -15.30 -1.09 -13.25
CA VAL A 109 -14.95 0.11 -12.50
C VAL A 109 -15.38 1.37 -13.27
N HIS A 110 -15.01 1.49 -14.54
CA HIS A 110 -15.43 2.64 -15.38
C HIS A 110 -16.94 2.80 -15.42
N LYS A 111 -17.65 1.72 -15.78
CA LYS A 111 -19.12 1.73 -15.85
C LYS A 111 -19.74 2.20 -14.53
N ARG A 112 -19.18 1.76 -13.40
CA ARG A 112 -19.63 2.14 -12.06
C ARG A 112 -19.41 3.62 -11.78
N TRP A 113 -18.23 4.16 -12.07
CA TRP A 113 -17.92 5.58 -11.90
C TRP A 113 -18.83 6.47 -12.73
N TYR A 114 -19.01 6.14 -14.01
CA TYR A 114 -19.94 6.86 -14.88
C TYR A 114 -21.37 6.82 -14.36
N PHE A 115 -21.84 5.65 -13.91
CA PHE A 115 -23.16 5.50 -13.33
C PHE A 115 -23.34 6.33 -12.05
N ILE A 116 -22.41 6.23 -11.10
CA ILE A 116 -22.46 6.98 -9.83
C ILE A 116 -22.51 8.49 -10.10
N LYS A 117 -21.62 9.00 -10.96
CA LYS A 117 -21.58 10.42 -11.33
C LYS A 117 -22.91 10.85 -11.96
N LYS A 118 -23.41 10.08 -12.94
CA LYS A 118 -24.66 10.38 -13.64
C LYS A 118 -25.87 10.41 -12.71
N GLU A 119 -25.98 9.43 -11.81
CA GLU A 119 -27.10 9.36 -10.88
C GLU A 119 -27.05 10.47 -9.84
N LEU A 120 -25.88 10.82 -9.30
CA LEU A 120 -25.72 11.91 -8.33
C LEU A 120 -25.98 13.29 -8.94
N ALA A 121 -25.60 13.50 -10.20
CA ALA A 121 -25.88 14.74 -10.90
C ALA A 121 -27.39 15.06 -11.01
N LYS A 122 -28.26 14.03 -11.07
CA LYS A 122 -29.73 14.23 -11.06
C LYS A 122 -30.23 14.88 -9.77
N PHE A 123 -29.49 14.76 -8.68
CA PHE A 123 -29.80 15.36 -7.39
C PHE A 123 -29.02 16.66 -7.13
N GLY A 124 -28.31 17.19 -8.14
CA GLY A 124 -27.47 18.38 -8.01
C GLY A 124 -26.19 18.13 -7.20
N VAL A 125 -25.78 16.87 -7.02
CA VAL A 125 -24.52 16.51 -6.36
C VAL A 125 -23.43 16.36 -7.41
N GLU A 126 -22.36 17.13 -7.25
CA GLU A 126 -21.18 17.09 -8.11
C GLU A 126 -20.13 16.11 -7.55
N VAL A 127 -19.75 15.13 -8.37
CA VAL A 127 -18.61 14.25 -8.09
C VAL A 127 -17.36 14.85 -8.72
N VAL A 128 -16.41 15.28 -7.89
CA VAL A 128 -15.17 15.94 -8.34
C VAL A 128 -14.12 14.91 -8.77
N ASN A 129 -13.93 13.85 -8.00
CA ASN A 129 -13.04 12.75 -8.36
C ASN A 129 -13.51 11.39 -7.87
N PHE A 130 -12.84 10.37 -8.42
CA PHE A 130 -12.82 9.01 -7.88
C PHE A 130 -11.43 8.69 -7.33
N ALA A 131 -11.37 8.11 -6.13
CA ALA A 131 -10.16 7.78 -5.42
C ALA A 131 -10.09 6.28 -5.09
N SER A 132 -8.88 5.74 -5.08
CA SER A 132 -8.63 4.32 -4.82
C SER A 132 -7.19 4.11 -4.40
N ASP A 133 -6.93 2.96 -3.81
CA ASP A 133 -5.58 2.44 -3.68
C ASP A 133 -4.99 2.03 -5.06
N GLY A 134 -3.84 1.36 -5.04
CA GLY A 134 -3.20 0.88 -6.26
C GLY A 134 -3.54 -0.56 -6.63
N ASP A 135 -4.72 -1.09 -6.29
CA ASP A 135 -5.18 -2.37 -6.88
C ASP A 135 -5.07 -2.28 -8.42
N PRO A 136 -4.47 -3.27 -9.10
CA PRO A 136 -4.20 -3.20 -10.53
C PRO A 136 -5.41 -2.87 -11.40
N LYS A 137 -6.62 -3.29 -11.01
CA LYS A 137 -7.85 -3.06 -11.78
C LYS A 137 -8.29 -1.60 -11.66
N LEU A 138 -8.22 -1.06 -10.45
CA LEU A 138 -8.58 0.33 -10.14
C LEU A 138 -7.52 1.27 -10.73
N LEU A 139 -6.24 0.95 -10.57
CA LEU A 139 -5.13 1.70 -11.16
C LEU A 139 -5.20 1.67 -12.69
N LYS A 140 -5.51 0.53 -13.31
CA LYS A 140 -5.72 0.44 -14.76
C LYS A 140 -6.88 1.31 -15.22
N ALA A 141 -7.99 1.34 -14.48
CA ALA A 141 -9.11 2.22 -14.79
C ALA A 141 -8.68 3.70 -14.72
N MET A 142 -8.02 4.13 -13.65
CA MET A 142 -7.52 5.50 -13.51
C MET A 142 -6.54 5.88 -14.60
N HIS A 143 -5.59 5.00 -14.89
CA HIS A 143 -4.57 5.21 -15.91
C HIS A 143 -5.20 5.35 -17.30
N SER A 144 -6.07 4.41 -17.70
CA SER A 144 -6.71 4.45 -19.02
C SER A 144 -7.60 5.68 -19.19
N HIS A 145 -8.20 6.17 -18.10
CA HIS A 145 -9.00 7.39 -18.11
C HIS A 145 -8.13 8.64 -18.21
N MET A 146 -7.05 8.72 -17.43
CA MET A 146 -6.19 9.91 -17.40
C MET A 146 -5.29 10.03 -18.64
N PHE A 147 -4.70 8.93 -19.11
CA PHE A 147 -3.66 8.93 -20.14
C PHE A 147 -4.09 8.24 -21.45
N GLY A 148 -5.32 7.70 -21.50
CA GLY A 148 -5.85 7.06 -22.70
C GLY A 148 -6.26 8.07 -23.76
N GLN A 149 -6.17 7.67 -25.03
CA GLN A 149 -6.70 8.45 -26.16
C GLN A 149 -8.22 8.30 -26.19
N SER A 150 -8.94 9.38 -25.87
CA SER A 150 -10.40 9.39 -26.04
C SER A 150 -10.72 9.60 -27.53
N GLY A 151 -11.30 8.59 -28.18
CA GLY A 151 -11.86 8.72 -29.55
C GLY A 151 -13.22 9.42 -29.58
N VAL A 152 -13.56 10.21 -28.56
CA VAL A 152 -14.87 10.84 -28.40
C VAL A 152 -14.67 12.33 -28.18
N ASP A 153 -15.09 13.13 -29.16
CA ASP A 153 -15.20 14.58 -29.07
C ASP A 153 -16.16 14.96 -27.92
N ASN A 154 -15.60 15.19 -26.74
CA ASN A 154 -16.35 15.64 -25.59
C ASN A 154 -16.20 17.17 -25.48
N LYS A 155 -17.31 17.90 -25.42
CA LYS A 155 -17.37 19.38 -25.50
C LYS A 155 -16.80 20.13 -24.27
N ASN A 156 -16.21 19.44 -23.31
CA ASN A 156 -15.63 20.03 -22.09
C ASN A 156 -14.10 19.86 -22.09
N THR A 157 -13.46 20.33 -23.16
CA THR A 157 -12.01 20.34 -23.30
C THR A 157 -11.42 21.36 -22.34
N VAL A 158 -10.68 20.90 -21.33
CA VAL A 158 -9.79 21.78 -20.57
C VAL A 158 -8.60 22.09 -21.47
N TYR A 159 -8.54 23.31 -21.98
CA TYR A 159 -7.43 23.78 -22.79
C TYR A 159 -6.25 24.09 -21.88
N PHE A 160 -5.36 23.12 -21.69
CA PHE A 160 -4.05 23.39 -21.10
C PHE A 160 -3.21 24.22 -22.05
N LYS A 161 -2.42 25.17 -21.51
CA LYS A 161 -1.49 25.97 -22.31
C LYS A 161 -0.59 25.08 -23.16
N GLU A 162 -0.31 25.49 -24.40
CA GLU A 162 0.53 24.73 -25.35
C GLU A 162 1.89 24.33 -24.72
N GLU A 163 2.44 25.24 -23.91
CA GLU A 163 3.69 25.09 -23.18
C GLU A 163 3.70 23.90 -22.20
N TRP A 164 2.53 23.46 -21.73
CA TRP A 164 2.39 22.36 -20.79
C TRP A 164 2.53 21.00 -21.47
N LYS A 165 2.28 20.90 -22.79
CA LYS A 165 2.26 19.62 -23.52
C LYS A 165 3.57 18.82 -23.44
N SER A 166 4.68 19.49 -23.15
CA SER A 166 6.01 18.86 -23.02
C SER A 166 6.17 18.05 -21.73
N TRP A 167 5.39 18.34 -20.68
CA TRP A 167 5.54 17.72 -19.36
C TRP A 167 4.22 17.28 -18.72
N PHE A 168 3.08 17.82 -19.15
CA PHE A 168 1.75 17.47 -18.68
C PHE A 168 1.10 16.49 -19.65
N PHE A 169 0.90 15.24 -19.21
CA PHE A 169 0.51 14.13 -20.07
C PHE A 169 -0.94 13.67 -19.88
N ALA A 170 -1.66 14.23 -18.91
CA ALA A 170 -3.07 13.92 -18.73
C ALA A 170 -3.91 14.43 -19.92
N SER A 171 -4.99 13.72 -20.22
CA SER A 171 -5.95 14.08 -21.25
C SER A 171 -6.66 15.40 -20.91
N SER A 172 -6.97 16.19 -21.94
CA SER A 172 -7.76 17.42 -21.84
C SER A 172 -9.25 17.16 -21.64
N ASP A 173 -9.74 15.96 -22.00
CA ASP A 173 -11.17 15.64 -22.09
C ASP A 173 -11.59 14.62 -21.02
N LEU A 174 -11.37 14.97 -19.75
CA LEU A 174 -11.73 14.11 -18.62
C LEU A 174 -13.16 14.40 -18.14
N ASN A 175 -13.99 13.35 -18.10
CA ASN A 175 -15.33 13.46 -17.51
C ASN A 175 -15.28 13.76 -16.00
N PHE A 176 -14.26 13.27 -15.30
CA PHE A 176 -14.05 13.45 -13.87
C PHE A 176 -12.57 13.24 -13.59
N TYR A 177 -12.06 13.67 -12.44
CA TYR A 177 -10.68 13.41 -12.08
C TYR A 177 -10.54 12.09 -11.31
N VAL A 178 -9.30 11.60 -11.22
CA VAL A 178 -8.98 10.38 -10.47
C VAL A 178 -7.80 10.64 -9.56
N MET A 179 -7.80 10.08 -8.35
CA MET A 179 -6.75 10.31 -7.36
C MET A 179 -6.30 8.99 -6.74
N GLN A 180 -5.02 8.87 -6.44
CA GLN A 180 -4.44 7.69 -5.80
C GLN A 180 -4.28 7.87 -4.30
N ASP A 181 -4.31 6.78 -3.56
CA ASP A 181 -4.11 6.82 -2.11
C ASP A 181 -2.67 7.21 -1.75
N PHE A 182 -2.54 8.27 -0.95
CA PHE A 182 -1.26 8.86 -0.59
C PHE A 182 -0.45 7.97 0.36
N ILE A 183 -1.12 7.30 1.30
CA ILE A 183 -0.49 6.48 2.33
C ILE A 183 0.07 5.20 1.70
N HIS A 184 -0.72 4.51 0.88
CA HIS A 184 -0.27 3.33 0.16
C HIS A 184 0.83 3.67 -0.84
N THR A 185 0.74 4.81 -1.53
CA THR A 185 1.82 5.26 -2.42
C THR A 185 3.13 5.50 -1.66
N ALA A 186 3.08 6.13 -0.49
CA ALA A 186 4.26 6.30 0.36
C ALA A 186 4.81 4.95 0.87
N ASN A 187 3.94 4.02 1.28
CA ASN A 187 4.36 2.69 1.71
C ASN A 187 5.06 1.91 0.58
N LYS A 188 4.62 2.04 -0.68
CA LYS A 188 5.30 1.45 -1.84
C LYS A 188 6.72 1.98 -2.03
N PHE A 189 6.98 3.27 -1.78
CA PHE A 189 8.35 3.80 -1.76
C PHE A 189 9.19 3.07 -0.73
N ARG A 190 8.68 2.94 0.51
CA ARG A 190 9.41 2.25 1.58
C ARG A 190 9.67 0.79 1.26
N THR A 191 8.65 0.03 0.85
CA THR A 191 8.79 -1.41 0.60
C THR A 191 9.75 -1.70 -0.56
N ARG A 192 9.88 -0.77 -1.51
CA ARG A 192 10.82 -0.90 -2.63
C ARG A 192 12.29 -0.77 -2.22
N LEU A 193 12.61 -0.17 -1.07
CA LEU A 193 13.96 -0.09 -0.51
C LEU A 193 14.51 -1.41 0.06
N ASN A 194 13.81 -2.53 -0.13
CA ASN A 194 14.25 -3.87 0.30
C ASN A 194 15.71 -4.19 -0.10
N PRO A 195 16.57 -4.77 0.78
CA PRO A 195 17.98 -5.07 0.48
C PRO A 195 18.22 -5.93 -0.76
N SER A 196 17.25 -6.77 -1.14
CA SER A 196 17.34 -7.59 -2.36
C SER A 196 17.13 -6.80 -3.65
N THR A 197 16.64 -5.57 -3.58
CA THR A 197 16.37 -4.71 -4.75
C THR A 197 17.55 -3.78 -5.01
N ILE A 198 17.99 -3.71 -6.26
CA ILE A 198 19.05 -2.80 -6.68
C ILE A 198 18.39 -1.58 -7.34
N LEU A 199 18.51 -0.41 -6.70
CA LEU A 199 17.96 0.86 -7.16
C LEU A 199 19.09 1.86 -7.49
N PRO A 200 19.67 1.79 -8.69
CA PRO A 200 20.78 2.65 -9.10
C PRO A 200 20.29 3.99 -9.59
N ILE A 201 20.81 5.06 -8.99
CA ILE A 201 20.50 6.44 -9.35
C ILE A 201 21.84 7.12 -9.68
N GLY A 202 22.14 7.18 -10.99
CA GLY A 202 23.44 7.62 -11.48
C GLY A 202 24.56 6.72 -10.95
N ASN A 203 25.51 7.34 -10.26
CA ASN A 203 26.67 6.67 -9.68
C ASN A 203 26.40 6.02 -8.31
N TYR A 204 25.22 6.26 -7.72
CA TYR A 204 24.87 5.87 -6.36
C TYR A 204 23.76 4.82 -6.32
N LEU A 205 23.52 4.24 -5.14
CA LEU A 205 22.43 3.29 -4.88
C LEU A 205 21.49 3.83 -3.80
N ALA A 206 20.18 3.72 -4.03
CA ALA A 206 19.20 3.80 -2.97
C ALA A 206 19.13 2.43 -2.25
N SER A 207 19.36 2.38 -0.95
CA SER A 207 19.44 1.13 -0.19
C SER A 207 19.03 1.28 1.27
N GLN A 208 18.26 0.31 1.78
CA GLN A 208 17.96 0.18 3.20
C GLN A 208 19.21 -0.07 4.06
N THR A 209 20.30 -0.59 3.49
CA THR A 209 21.55 -0.82 4.23
C THR A 209 22.14 0.47 4.79
N HIS A 210 21.99 1.60 4.09
CA HIS A 210 22.39 2.91 4.62
C HIS A 210 21.61 3.29 5.89
N LEU A 211 20.33 2.92 5.98
CA LEU A 211 19.51 3.13 7.19
C LEU A 211 19.93 2.17 8.31
N ASN A 212 20.26 0.92 8.00
CA ASN A 212 20.76 -0.05 8.97
C ASN A 212 22.11 0.39 9.58
N ILE A 213 22.98 1.02 8.78
CA ILE A 213 24.23 1.60 9.25
C ILE A 213 23.96 2.69 10.29
N LEU A 214 22.97 3.57 10.06
CA LEU A 214 22.58 4.57 11.06
C LEU A 214 22.09 3.93 12.36
N ILE A 215 21.19 2.94 12.26
CA ILE A 215 20.64 2.25 13.44
C ILE A 215 21.73 1.58 14.27
N LYS A 216 22.75 1.02 13.62
CA LYS A 216 23.85 0.30 14.29
C LYS A 216 24.85 1.24 14.95
N ASN A 217 25.12 2.40 14.33
CA ASN A 217 26.22 3.26 14.71
C ASN A 217 25.81 4.49 15.52
N PHE A 218 24.53 4.87 15.49
CA PHE A 218 24.03 6.08 16.17
C PHE A 218 22.92 5.74 17.16
N PRO A 219 22.79 6.48 18.28
CA PRO A 219 21.70 6.32 19.24
C PRO A 219 20.33 6.57 18.60
N LYS A 220 19.32 5.79 19.04
CA LYS A 220 17.92 5.93 18.60
C LYS A 220 17.35 7.33 18.81
N GLU A 221 17.84 8.07 19.79
CA GLU A 221 17.38 9.44 20.07
C GLU A 221 17.72 10.40 18.93
N GLU A 222 18.83 10.17 18.23
CA GLU A 222 19.29 11.00 17.11
C GLU A 222 18.50 10.73 15.83
N HIS A 223 18.28 9.46 15.47
CA HIS A 223 17.62 9.11 14.20
C HIS A 223 16.13 8.73 14.35
N GLY A 224 15.71 8.16 15.48
CA GLY A 224 14.33 7.73 15.81
C GLY A 224 13.80 6.53 15.03
N LEU A 225 14.69 5.85 14.32
CA LEU A 225 14.40 4.61 13.60
C LEU A 225 14.43 3.41 14.55
N THR A 226 13.81 2.33 14.11
CA THR A 226 13.82 1.03 14.78
C THR A 226 14.41 0.00 13.84
N GLU A 227 14.94 -1.11 14.37
CA GLU A 227 15.47 -2.22 13.56
C GLU A 227 14.42 -2.77 12.57
N ASP A 228 13.14 -2.66 12.92
CA ASP A 228 12.04 -2.96 12.03
C ASP A 228 11.73 -1.77 11.10
N LEU A 229 12.43 -1.72 9.96
CA LEU A 229 12.19 -0.73 8.90
C LEU A 229 11.14 -1.19 7.87
N GLY A 230 10.72 -2.46 7.90
CA GLY A 230 10.02 -3.06 6.75
C GLY A 230 9.26 -4.37 6.96
N LYS A 231 9.14 -4.92 8.19
CA LYS A 231 8.37 -6.16 8.42
C LYS A 231 6.88 -5.93 8.18
N ASP A 232 6.33 -4.87 8.77
CA ASP A 232 4.95 -4.47 8.51
C ASP A 232 4.90 -3.55 7.28
N LYS A 233 4.41 -4.09 6.15
CA LYS A 233 4.24 -3.37 4.87
C LYS A 233 3.18 -2.24 4.95
N MET A 234 2.24 -2.30 5.90
CA MET A 234 1.18 -1.29 6.10
C MET A 234 1.62 -0.11 6.97
N ASN A 235 2.72 -0.22 7.70
CA ASN A 235 3.17 0.79 8.65
C ASN A 235 3.57 2.12 8.00
N PHE A 236 2.60 3.05 7.92
CA PHE A 236 2.82 4.40 7.40
C PHE A 236 3.73 5.25 8.30
N ASP A 237 3.68 5.07 9.62
CA ASP A 237 4.55 5.79 10.54
C ASP A 237 6.04 5.51 10.25
N ALA A 238 6.36 4.28 9.83
CA ALA A 238 7.71 3.95 9.38
C ALA A 238 8.10 4.76 8.14
N SER A 239 7.19 4.90 7.18
CA SER A 239 7.38 5.70 5.96
C SER A 239 7.69 7.17 6.27
N VAL A 240 6.96 7.77 7.23
CA VAL A 240 7.21 9.16 7.68
C VAL A 240 8.57 9.27 8.39
N LYS A 241 8.93 8.31 9.25
CA LYS A 241 10.19 8.36 10.02
C LYS A 241 11.43 8.25 9.13
N ILE A 242 11.48 7.27 8.22
CA ILE A 242 12.67 7.05 7.39
C ILE A 242 12.94 8.21 6.43
N SER A 243 11.90 8.91 6.00
CA SER A 243 12.00 10.03 5.07
C SER A 243 12.20 11.39 5.76
N SER A 244 12.27 11.43 7.11
CA SER A 244 12.44 12.67 7.86
C SER A 244 13.75 13.38 7.56
N GLU A 245 13.76 14.71 7.69
CA GLU A 245 14.96 15.54 7.47
C GLU A 245 16.11 15.12 8.40
N ARG A 246 15.78 14.80 9.65
CA ARG A 246 16.73 14.32 10.64
C ARG A 246 17.49 13.07 10.16
N VAL A 247 16.80 12.13 9.52
CA VAL A 247 17.43 10.92 8.97
C VAL A 247 18.27 11.25 7.75
N THR A 248 17.77 12.08 6.83
CA THR A 248 18.53 12.44 5.62
C THR A 248 19.79 13.24 5.94
N ASN A 249 19.74 14.13 6.94
CA ASN A 249 20.91 14.91 7.36
C ASN A 249 21.96 14.01 8.03
N LEU A 250 21.53 13.07 8.90
CA LEU A 250 22.45 12.10 9.49
C LEU A 250 23.10 11.19 8.44
N LEU A 251 22.37 10.80 7.39
CA LEU A 251 22.94 10.07 6.25
C LEU A 251 24.00 10.89 5.52
N GLU A 252 23.71 12.17 5.24
CA GLU A 252 24.61 13.09 4.53
C GLU A 252 25.91 13.28 5.31
N ASP A 253 25.81 13.51 6.62
CA ASP A 253 26.95 13.81 7.47
C ASP A 253 27.81 12.57 7.79
N ASN A 254 27.21 11.38 7.85
CA ASN A 254 27.86 10.21 8.46
C ASN A 254 27.96 8.96 7.58
N VAL A 255 27.24 8.88 6.45
CA VAL A 255 27.20 7.68 5.62
C VAL A 255 27.59 8.02 4.19
N PRO A 256 28.88 7.94 3.83
CA PRO A 256 29.33 8.22 2.47
C PRO A 256 28.69 7.30 1.43
N GLY A 257 28.42 7.84 0.23
CA GLY A 257 27.77 7.10 -0.84
C GLY A 257 26.27 6.90 -0.67
N SER A 258 25.67 7.49 0.39
CA SER A 258 24.23 7.46 0.64
C SER A 258 23.43 8.48 -0.18
N ASP A 259 24.08 9.27 -1.04
CA ASP A 259 23.49 10.35 -1.85
C ASP A 259 22.24 9.89 -2.64
N GLY A 260 22.31 8.69 -3.24
CA GLY A 260 21.18 8.09 -3.95
C GLY A 260 20.00 7.76 -3.02
N THR A 261 20.29 7.33 -1.79
CA THR A 261 19.28 7.08 -0.75
C THR A 261 18.68 8.37 -0.22
N ILE A 262 19.49 9.40 0.01
CA ILE A 262 19.02 10.73 0.41
C ILE A 262 18.06 11.31 -0.63
N ALA A 263 18.43 11.25 -1.91
CA ALA A 263 17.58 11.73 -2.99
C ALA A 263 16.26 10.95 -3.08
N TYR A 264 16.31 9.62 -2.93
CA TYR A 264 15.14 8.76 -2.90
C TYR A 264 14.19 9.08 -1.73
N LEU A 265 14.73 9.19 -0.51
CA LEU A 265 13.98 9.52 0.70
C LEU A 265 13.43 10.95 0.67
N THR A 266 14.13 11.87 0.01
CA THR A 266 13.63 13.24 -0.23
C THR A 266 12.41 13.24 -1.14
N CYS A 267 12.42 12.45 -2.22
CA CYS A 267 11.26 12.30 -3.10
C CYS A 267 10.05 11.71 -2.35
N MET A 268 10.30 10.71 -1.51
CA MET A 268 9.28 10.12 -0.64
C MET A 268 8.72 11.15 0.37
N ARG A 269 9.58 11.97 1.00
CA ARG A 269 9.17 13.05 1.89
C ARG A 269 8.31 14.08 1.17
N PHE A 270 8.71 14.51 -0.02
CA PHE A 270 7.98 15.49 -0.83
C PHE A 270 6.61 14.97 -1.27
N LEU A 271 6.49 13.70 -1.65
CA LEU A 271 5.19 13.05 -1.87
C LEU A 271 4.31 13.17 -0.61
N ILE A 272 4.80 12.71 0.54
CA ILE A 272 4.05 12.70 1.80
C ILE A 272 3.58 14.11 2.17
N LYS A 273 4.50 15.07 2.16
CA LYS A 273 4.20 16.46 2.52
C LYS A 273 3.20 17.10 1.55
N SER A 274 3.43 16.99 0.24
CA SER A 274 2.52 17.58 -0.77
C SER A 274 1.06 17.11 -0.63
N CYS A 275 0.86 15.86 -0.17
CA CYS A 275 -0.47 15.28 0.00
C CYS A 275 -1.08 15.49 1.39
N LEU A 276 -0.28 15.41 2.46
CA LEU A 276 -0.80 15.24 3.82
C LEU A 276 -0.52 16.41 4.76
N ASP A 277 0.55 17.19 4.52
CA ASP A 277 0.91 18.32 5.38
C ASP A 277 -0.10 19.45 5.20
N GLU A 278 -0.93 19.71 6.22
CA GLU A 278 -1.98 20.73 6.20
C GLU A 278 -1.44 22.17 6.22
N SER A 279 -0.13 22.36 6.46
CA SER A 279 0.48 23.69 6.57
C SER A 279 1.00 24.28 5.26
N LEU A 280 1.03 23.46 4.19
CA LEU A 280 1.51 23.83 2.85
C LEU A 280 0.43 24.47 1.99
N CYS A 281 0.79 25.53 1.28
CA CYS A 281 -0.07 26.15 0.28
C CYS A 281 -0.03 25.38 -1.06
N ALA A 282 -0.98 25.70 -1.95
CA ALA A 282 -1.09 25.06 -3.27
C ALA A 282 0.22 25.09 -4.09
N ALA A 283 0.95 26.21 -4.08
CA ALA A 283 2.22 26.35 -4.80
C ALA A 283 3.31 25.40 -4.28
N GLU A 284 3.46 25.29 -2.95
CA GLU A 284 4.42 24.38 -2.33
C GLU A 284 4.09 22.91 -2.60
N ARG A 285 2.79 22.56 -2.63
CA ARG A 285 2.31 21.22 -2.98
C ARG A 285 2.69 20.86 -4.42
N ILE A 286 2.43 21.76 -5.38
CA ILE A 286 2.81 21.57 -6.79
C ILE A 286 4.33 21.36 -6.88
N TYR A 287 5.13 22.25 -6.28
CA TYR A 287 6.58 22.13 -6.33
C TYR A 287 7.07 20.75 -5.87
N GLN A 288 6.60 20.30 -4.71
CA GLN A 288 7.06 19.04 -4.10
C GLN A 288 6.62 17.81 -4.89
N ILE A 289 5.37 17.72 -5.35
CA ILE A 289 4.93 16.55 -6.12
C ILE A 289 5.58 16.51 -7.51
N TRP A 290 5.76 17.67 -8.16
CA TRP A 290 6.41 17.74 -9.47
C TRP A 290 7.92 17.50 -9.39
N TYR A 291 8.57 17.90 -8.30
CA TYR A 291 9.94 17.51 -8.02
C TYR A 291 10.06 15.99 -7.97
N CYS A 292 9.19 15.32 -7.19
CA CYS A 292 9.15 13.86 -7.09
C CYS A 292 8.93 13.21 -8.47
N LEU A 293 7.97 13.73 -9.24
CA LEU A 293 7.65 13.21 -10.56
C LEU A 293 8.81 13.38 -11.57
N PHE A 294 9.42 14.56 -11.67
CA PHE A 294 10.56 14.76 -12.56
C PHE A 294 11.75 13.91 -12.17
N PHE A 295 11.98 13.72 -10.86
CA PHE A 295 13.02 12.82 -10.38
C PHE A 295 12.78 11.40 -10.90
N LEU A 296 11.57 10.87 -10.75
CA LEU A 296 11.22 9.54 -11.26
C LEU A 296 11.34 9.44 -12.79
N ARG A 297 10.88 10.46 -13.54
CA ARG A 297 10.98 10.48 -15.00
C ARG A 297 12.42 10.50 -15.48
N MET A 298 13.27 11.35 -14.91
CA MET A 298 14.69 11.43 -15.26
C MET A 298 15.44 10.15 -14.89
N TRP A 299 15.11 9.54 -13.74
CA TRP A 299 15.67 8.27 -13.32
C TRP A 299 15.25 7.14 -14.28
N LYS A 300 13.99 7.09 -14.69
CA LYS A 300 13.50 6.12 -15.67
C LYS A 300 14.19 6.26 -17.02
N ILE A 301 14.33 7.48 -17.52
CA ILE A 301 15.06 7.79 -18.76
C ILE A 301 16.52 7.35 -18.66
N TYR A 302 17.18 7.61 -17.52
CA TYR A 302 18.54 7.15 -17.27
C TYR A 302 18.66 5.63 -17.42
N LEU A 303 17.76 4.88 -16.79
CA LEU A 303 17.76 3.41 -16.88
C LEU A 303 17.46 2.91 -18.30
N PHE A 304 16.62 3.62 -19.06
CA PHE A 304 16.27 3.24 -20.44
C PHE A 304 17.49 3.26 -21.38
N TYR A 305 18.38 4.24 -21.20
CA TYR A 305 19.59 4.37 -22.01
C TYR A 305 20.84 3.73 -21.37
N HIS A 306 20.72 3.16 -20.18
CA HIS A 306 21.85 2.54 -19.50
C HIS A 306 22.11 1.13 -20.02
N SER A 307 23.36 0.79 -20.33
CA SER A 307 23.70 -0.51 -20.94
C SER A 307 23.67 -1.69 -19.97
N SER A 308 23.69 -1.45 -18.65
CA SER A 308 23.84 -2.50 -17.63
C SER A 308 22.68 -2.63 -16.65
N TYR A 309 21.69 -1.75 -16.72
CA TYR A 309 20.50 -1.81 -15.86
C TYR A 309 19.26 -1.94 -16.74
N ASN A 310 18.17 -2.43 -16.15
CA ASN A 310 16.88 -2.54 -16.81
C ASN A 310 15.76 -1.95 -15.94
N MET A 311 14.52 -2.03 -16.39
CA MET A 311 13.37 -1.45 -15.68
C MET A 311 13.08 -2.12 -14.32
N ASN A 312 13.58 -3.33 -14.06
CA ASN A 312 13.47 -3.97 -12.74
C ASN A 312 14.38 -3.28 -11.70
N ASN A 313 15.27 -2.39 -12.13
CA ASN A 313 16.09 -1.54 -11.27
C ASN A 313 15.42 -0.19 -10.95
N PHE A 314 14.19 0.03 -11.40
CA PHE A 314 13.40 1.21 -11.10
C PHE A 314 12.44 0.98 -9.93
N VAL A 315 11.70 2.01 -9.51
CA VAL A 315 10.48 1.79 -8.73
C VAL A 315 9.47 0.96 -9.51
N THR A 316 8.53 0.32 -8.81
CA THR A 316 7.50 -0.48 -9.48
C THR A 316 6.66 0.41 -10.39
N SER A 317 6.18 -0.15 -11.50
CA SER A 317 5.33 0.60 -12.43
C SER A 317 4.05 1.10 -11.76
N ASN A 318 3.54 0.34 -10.79
CA ASN A 318 2.42 0.72 -9.94
C ASN A 318 2.72 2.03 -9.20
N LEU A 319 3.82 2.07 -8.42
CA LEU A 319 4.24 3.28 -7.71
C LEU A 319 4.45 4.47 -8.64
N TYR A 320 5.14 4.27 -9.76
CA TYR A 320 5.40 5.32 -10.72
C TYR A 320 4.11 5.96 -11.25
N VAL A 321 3.13 5.14 -11.65
CA VAL A 321 1.85 5.63 -12.17
C VAL A 321 1.00 6.26 -11.06
N CYS A 322 1.08 5.80 -9.81
CA CYS A 322 0.45 6.48 -8.69
C CYS A 322 0.94 7.93 -8.56
N VAL A 323 2.25 8.17 -8.64
CA VAL A 323 2.83 9.53 -8.57
C VAL A 323 2.43 10.38 -9.78
N GLU A 324 2.42 9.82 -10.99
CA GLU A 324 1.93 10.49 -12.19
C GLU A 324 0.48 10.98 -12.01
N ILE A 325 -0.42 10.10 -11.54
CA ILE A 325 -1.84 10.43 -11.30
C ILE A 325 -2.00 11.55 -10.27
N ILE A 326 -1.28 11.48 -9.14
CA ILE A 326 -1.36 12.47 -8.07
C ILE A 326 -0.90 13.85 -8.59
N ALA A 327 0.25 13.90 -9.26
CA ALA A 327 0.84 15.16 -9.74
C ALA A 327 -0.05 15.89 -10.75
N HIS A 328 -0.60 15.16 -11.73
CA HIS A 328 -1.48 15.74 -12.74
C HIS A 328 -2.79 16.20 -12.11
N THR A 329 -3.38 15.36 -11.25
CA THR A 329 -4.68 15.68 -10.62
C THR A 329 -4.60 16.89 -9.71
N MET A 330 -3.50 17.09 -8.98
CA MET A 330 -3.33 18.29 -8.17
C MET A 330 -3.44 19.57 -9.02
N ILE A 331 -2.75 19.64 -10.16
CA ILE A 331 -2.85 20.79 -11.07
C ILE A 331 -4.28 20.94 -11.61
N MET A 332 -4.91 19.85 -12.06
CA MET A 332 -6.27 19.91 -12.59
C MET A 332 -7.29 20.39 -11.56
N MET A 333 -7.16 19.99 -10.31
CA MET A 333 -8.01 20.44 -9.21
C MET A 333 -7.82 21.93 -8.91
N ILE A 334 -6.57 22.41 -8.92
CA ILE A 334 -6.25 23.82 -8.75
C ILE A 334 -6.89 24.64 -9.86
N VAL A 335 -6.72 24.23 -11.12
CA VAL A 335 -7.33 24.91 -12.28
C VAL A 335 -8.85 24.95 -12.15
N LYS A 336 -9.49 23.80 -11.88
CA LYS A 336 -10.95 23.71 -11.71
C LYS A 336 -11.46 24.64 -10.61
N PHE A 337 -10.94 24.53 -9.39
CA PHE A 337 -11.47 25.29 -8.26
C PHE A 337 -11.17 26.79 -8.38
N ARG A 338 -10.09 27.15 -9.07
CA ARG A 338 -9.79 28.54 -9.43
C ARG A 338 -10.81 29.07 -10.44
N GLU A 339 -11.10 28.33 -11.52
CA GLU A 339 -12.08 28.73 -12.55
C GLU A 339 -13.50 28.84 -11.98
N GLU A 340 -13.86 27.95 -11.05
CA GLU A 340 -15.15 27.97 -10.36
C GLU A 340 -15.20 29.01 -9.23
N SER A 341 -14.11 29.73 -8.95
CA SER A 341 -14.00 30.66 -7.83
C SER A 341 -14.36 30.02 -6.47
N THR A 342 -13.97 28.76 -6.28
CA THR A 342 -14.23 27.98 -5.06
C THR A 342 -12.95 27.35 -4.46
N PRO A 343 -11.92 28.18 -4.15
CA PRO A 343 -10.63 27.69 -3.65
C PRO A 343 -10.74 26.88 -2.34
N GLU A 344 -11.77 27.11 -1.53
CA GLU A 344 -12.04 26.41 -0.28
C GLU A 344 -12.24 24.90 -0.43
N TYR A 345 -12.55 24.41 -1.65
CA TYR A 345 -12.70 22.98 -1.93
C TYR A 345 -11.38 22.27 -2.26
N PHE A 346 -10.26 23.00 -2.36
CA PHE A 346 -8.94 22.41 -2.58
C PHE A 346 -8.35 21.79 -1.29
N ILE A 347 -9.02 20.77 -0.75
CA ILE A 347 -8.58 20.06 0.45
C ILE A 347 -8.01 18.70 0.04
N VAL A 348 -6.71 18.66 -0.27
CA VAL A 348 -6.02 17.49 -0.85
C VAL A 348 -6.25 16.20 -0.05
N GLN A 349 -6.24 16.28 1.28
CA GLN A 349 -6.41 15.15 2.19
C GLN A 349 -7.78 14.46 2.05
N LEU A 350 -8.79 15.17 1.52
CA LEU A 350 -10.14 14.63 1.29
C LEU A 350 -10.30 14.02 -0.12
N LEU A 351 -9.27 14.11 -0.96
CA LEU A 351 -9.30 13.62 -2.34
C LEU A 351 -8.80 12.17 -2.50
N GLY A 352 -8.24 11.55 -1.45
CA GLY A 352 -7.75 10.17 -1.45
C GLY A 352 -8.78 9.14 -0.95
N SER A 353 -8.37 7.88 -0.77
CA SER A 353 -9.28 6.78 -0.35
C SER A 353 -9.29 6.47 1.16
N GLN A 354 -8.73 7.36 1.99
CA GLN A 354 -8.63 7.18 3.44
C GLN A 354 -9.98 7.04 4.17
N ALA A 355 -11.08 7.48 3.54
CA ALA A 355 -12.43 7.24 4.06
C ALA A 355 -12.76 5.74 4.14
N CYS A 356 -12.34 4.95 3.14
CA CYS A 356 -12.56 3.50 3.14
C CYS A 356 -11.78 2.81 4.26
N GLU A 357 -10.47 3.10 4.37
CA GLU A 357 -9.61 2.51 5.41
C GLU A 357 -10.09 2.88 6.83
N SER A 358 -10.53 4.13 7.03
CA SER A 358 -11.13 4.55 8.30
C SER A 358 -12.41 3.76 8.61
N TYR A 359 -13.24 3.51 7.59
CA TYR A 359 -14.46 2.72 7.72
C TYR A 359 -14.15 1.25 8.07
N PHE A 360 -13.17 0.64 7.43
CA PHE A 360 -12.75 -0.74 7.72
C PHE A 360 -12.16 -0.88 9.12
N ARG A 361 -11.35 0.07 9.57
CA ARG A 361 -10.81 0.08 10.93
C ARG A 361 -11.90 0.16 11.98
N LEU A 362 -12.91 1.00 11.75
CA LEU A 362 -14.09 1.09 12.62
C LEU A 362 -14.85 -0.25 12.62
N ALA A 363 -15.09 -0.83 11.45
CA ALA A 363 -15.74 -2.13 11.34
C ALA A 363 -15.00 -3.22 12.13
N ARG A 364 -13.67 -3.32 12.02
CA ARG A 364 -12.84 -4.27 12.79
C ARG A 364 -12.85 -3.98 14.30
N SER A 365 -12.98 -2.71 14.70
CA SER A 365 -13.00 -2.32 16.12
C SER A 365 -14.33 -2.59 16.84
N MET A 366 -15.40 -2.88 16.08
CA MET A 366 -16.73 -3.16 16.61
C MET A 366 -16.91 -4.64 16.96
N THR A 367 -16.15 -5.11 17.95
CA THR A 367 -16.32 -6.44 18.53
C THR A 367 -17.10 -6.36 19.84
N SER A 368 -17.81 -7.44 20.21
CA SER A 368 -18.46 -7.52 21.51
C SER A 368 -17.41 -7.50 22.63
N THR A 369 -17.79 -7.05 23.83
CA THR A 369 -16.88 -6.95 25.00
C THR A 369 -16.25 -8.29 25.40
N GLN A 370 -16.83 -9.41 24.94
CA GLN A 370 -16.37 -10.77 25.21
C GLN A 370 -15.60 -11.40 24.03
N SER A 371 -15.40 -10.66 22.93
CA SER A 371 -14.74 -11.16 21.71
C SER A 371 -13.60 -10.26 21.26
N THR A 372 -12.41 -10.85 21.10
CA THR A 372 -11.24 -10.21 20.46
C THR A 372 -11.19 -10.47 18.95
N VAL A 373 -12.25 -11.05 18.37
CA VAL A 373 -12.28 -11.42 16.95
C VAL A 373 -12.48 -10.16 16.10
N ILE A 374 -11.38 -9.61 15.59
CA ILE A 374 -11.36 -8.47 14.67
C ILE A 374 -11.96 -8.77 13.29
N ASN A 375 -11.99 -10.06 12.92
CA ASN A 375 -12.43 -10.53 11.61
C ASN A 375 -13.96 -10.64 11.55
N PHE A 376 -14.54 -10.32 10.39
CA PHE A 376 -15.98 -10.39 10.17
C PHE A 376 -16.31 -10.98 8.80
N CYS A 377 -17.49 -11.58 8.67
CA CYS A 377 -18.08 -11.95 7.39
C CYS A 377 -18.96 -10.82 6.84
N MET A 378 -19.45 -10.96 5.60
CA MET A 378 -20.26 -9.92 4.94
C MET A 378 -21.53 -9.55 5.73
N LYS A 379 -22.21 -10.52 6.36
CA LYS A 379 -23.42 -10.24 7.16
C LYS A 379 -23.09 -9.40 8.39
N GLU A 380 -22.02 -9.73 9.09
CA GLU A 380 -21.52 -8.97 10.25
C GLU A 380 -21.04 -7.58 9.84
N PHE A 381 -20.49 -7.41 8.63
CA PHE A 381 -20.14 -6.09 8.13
C PHE A 381 -21.38 -5.23 7.91
N LEU A 382 -22.38 -5.78 7.22
CA LEU A 382 -23.66 -5.09 6.96
C LEU A 382 -24.39 -4.69 8.26
N SER A 383 -24.35 -5.55 9.29
CA SER A 383 -24.99 -5.23 10.57
C SER A 383 -24.30 -4.11 11.36
N ARG A 384 -23.02 -3.84 11.07
CA ARG A 384 -22.23 -2.77 11.72
C ARG A 384 -22.44 -1.41 11.07
N VAL A 385 -22.89 -1.33 9.81
CA VAL A 385 -23.01 -0.08 9.01
C VAL A 385 -23.67 1.05 9.80
N LYS A 386 -24.89 0.85 10.29
CA LYS A 386 -25.64 1.88 11.03
C LYS A 386 -24.90 2.37 12.28
N ARG A 387 -24.19 1.48 12.99
CA ARG A 387 -23.41 1.84 14.17
C ARG A 387 -22.18 2.64 13.79
N ILE A 388 -21.50 2.27 12.70
CA ILE A 388 -20.37 3.03 12.13
C ILE A 388 -20.82 4.42 11.73
N ASP A 389 -21.91 4.54 10.99
CA ASP A 389 -22.41 5.83 10.50
C ASP A 389 -22.77 6.78 11.66
N VAL A 390 -23.44 6.27 12.70
CA VAL A 390 -23.75 7.05 13.90
C VAL A 390 -22.47 7.47 14.63
N LEU A 391 -21.49 6.57 14.77
CA LEU A 391 -20.22 6.91 15.42
C LEU A 391 -19.46 7.98 14.64
N TYR A 392 -19.42 7.91 13.31
CA TYR A 392 -18.77 8.89 12.46
C TYR A 392 -19.46 10.26 12.55
N LEU A 393 -20.79 10.28 12.57
CA LEU A 393 -21.58 11.50 12.77
C LEU A 393 -21.33 12.13 14.14
N VAL A 394 -21.34 11.32 15.21
CA VAL A 394 -21.11 11.78 16.57
C VAL A 394 -19.69 12.30 16.74
N SER A 395 -18.69 11.58 16.21
CA SER A 395 -17.30 11.98 16.33
C SER A 395 -17.02 13.29 15.62
N CYS A 396 -17.53 13.47 14.40
CA CYS A 396 -17.40 14.72 13.66
C CYS A 396 -18.10 15.89 14.37
N LYS A 397 -19.31 15.69 14.91
CA LYS A 397 -20.08 16.74 15.64
C LYS A 397 -19.45 17.14 16.97
N LEU A 398 -18.77 16.20 17.64
CA LEU A 398 -18.19 16.41 18.96
C LEU A 398 -16.67 16.62 18.92
N ALA A 399 -16.04 16.63 17.75
CA ALA A 399 -14.59 16.73 17.57
C ALA A 399 -13.95 17.96 18.25
N GLU A 400 -14.72 19.05 18.45
CA GLU A 400 -14.24 20.27 19.11
C GLU A 400 -14.43 20.24 20.63
N LYS A 401 -15.29 19.34 21.14
CA LYS A 401 -15.67 19.24 22.56
C LYS A 401 -15.09 18.01 23.24
N LEU A 402 -14.88 16.94 22.49
CA LEU A 402 -14.41 15.65 22.98
C LEU A 402 -13.23 15.17 22.12
N VAL A 403 -12.19 14.74 22.81
CA VAL A 403 -11.06 14.05 22.16
C VAL A 403 -11.38 12.57 22.13
N PHE A 404 -11.64 12.03 20.93
CA PHE A 404 -11.83 10.59 20.75
C PHE A 404 -10.45 9.91 20.66
N PRO A 405 -10.04 9.08 21.64
CA PRO A 405 -8.70 8.47 21.64
C PRO A 405 -8.43 7.61 20.40
N ARG A 406 -9.48 7.01 19.84
CA ARG A 406 -9.45 6.14 18.65
C ARG A 406 -9.35 6.92 17.33
N GLU A 407 -9.68 8.21 17.34
CA GLU A 407 -9.54 9.13 16.20
C GLU A 407 -8.35 10.08 16.35
N LYS A 408 -7.38 9.75 17.21
CA LYS A 408 -6.06 10.40 17.13
C LYS A 408 -5.44 10.07 15.76
N ARG A 409 -5.87 10.76 14.70
CA ARG A 409 -4.94 11.23 13.68
C ARG A 409 -3.87 11.92 14.49
N LYS A 410 -2.71 11.30 14.66
CA LYS A 410 -1.49 12.08 14.89
C LYS A 410 -1.60 13.20 13.88
N LYS A 411 -1.77 14.45 14.32
CA LYS A 411 -1.91 15.63 13.45
C LYS A 411 -0.97 15.39 12.27
N LEU A 412 -1.55 15.14 11.10
CA LEU A 412 -0.81 14.61 9.96
C LEU A 412 0.08 15.75 9.50
N LEU A 413 1.27 15.82 10.10
CA LEU A 413 2.34 16.80 9.86
C LEU A 413 1.83 18.25 9.86
N GLY A 414 1.82 18.88 11.05
CA GLY A 414 1.59 20.32 11.20
C GLY A 414 0.69 20.68 12.39
N ASN A 415 1.03 21.76 13.08
CA ASN A 415 0.10 22.47 13.96
C ASN A 415 -0.48 23.63 13.15
N LEU A 416 -1.76 23.57 12.79
CA LEU A 416 -2.47 24.76 12.33
C LEU A 416 -2.55 25.75 13.51
N THR A 417 -1.83 26.86 13.42
CA THR A 417 -2.30 28.12 14.01
C THR A 417 -3.42 28.64 13.12
N ALA A 418 -4.49 29.15 13.73
CA ALA A 418 -5.71 29.61 13.05
C ALA A 418 -5.48 30.70 11.98
N GLU A 419 -4.29 31.30 11.91
CA GLU A 419 -3.93 32.34 10.95
C GLU A 419 -3.64 31.85 9.52
N LYS A 420 -3.37 30.55 9.30
CA LYS A 420 -3.09 30.01 7.95
C LYS A 420 -4.33 29.54 7.16
N LEU A 421 -5.51 29.54 7.78
CA LEU A 421 -6.82 29.32 7.13
C LEU A 421 -7.26 30.55 6.29
N ARG A 422 -6.30 31.31 5.73
CA ARG A 422 -6.59 32.35 4.75
C ARG A 422 -7.01 31.65 3.46
N LEU A 423 -8.18 32.05 2.93
CA LEU A 423 -8.64 31.77 1.56
C LEU A 423 -7.46 31.47 0.64
N GLU A 424 -7.23 30.19 0.35
CA GLU A 424 -6.00 29.77 -0.32
C GLU A 424 -5.95 30.39 -1.71
N TYR A 425 -4.92 31.20 -1.93
CA TYR A 425 -4.56 31.64 -3.26
C TYR A 425 -4.22 30.41 -4.11
N LEU A 426 -5.04 30.15 -5.12
CA LEU A 426 -4.76 29.12 -6.11
C LEU A 426 -3.93 29.74 -7.25
N PRO A 427 -2.74 29.18 -7.55
CA PRO A 427 -1.84 29.80 -8.51
C PRO A 427 -2.45 29.82 -9.92
N ASN A 428 -2.16 30.88 -10.66
CA ASN A 428 -2.53 31.00 -12.06
C ASN A 428 -1.65 30.10 -12.96
N ASP A 429 -1.96 29.99 -14.25
CA ASP A 429 -1.25 29.07 -15.15
C ASP A 429 0.23 29.42 -15.36
N ASP A 430 0.57 30.71 -15.35
CA ASP A 430 1.96 31.16 -15.47
C ASP A 430 2.75 30.82 -14.21
N GLU A 431 2.15 31.00 -13.03
CA GLU A 431 2.75 30.59 -11.76
C GLU A 431 2.93 29.08 -11.70
N ILE A 432 1.91 28.29 -12.08
CA ILE A 432 2.01 26.84 -12.17
C ILE A 432 3.19 26.46 -13.08
N PHE A 433 3.28 27.06 -14.26
CA PHE A 433 4.39 26.82 -15.19
C PHE A 433 5.74 27.15 -14.56
N GLN A 434 5.89 28.30 -13.89
CA GLN A 434 7.15 28.66 -13.24
C GLN A 434 7.52 27.73 -12.09
N ILE A 435 6.54 27.30 -11.28
CA ILE A 435 6.75 26.36 -10.17
C ILE A 435 7.21 25.00 -10.70
N VAL A 436 6.53 24.46 -11.72
CA VAL A 436 6.88 23.19 -12.35
C VAL A 436 8.25 23.27 -13.03
N ARG A 437 8.54 24.38 -13.73
CA ARG A 437 9.84 24.64 -14.34
C ARG A 437 10.95 24.68 -13.29
N LYS A 438 10.72 25.35 -12.16
CA LYS A 438 11.66 25.38 -11.04
C LYS A 438 11.92 23.98 -10.50
N ALA A 439 10.87 23.21 -10.22
CA ALA A 439 11.01 21.83 -9.74
C ALA A 439 11.85 20.99 -10.70
N ARG A 440 11.62 21.12 -12.02
CA ARG A 440 12.41 20.44 -13.04
C ARG A 440 13.89 20.86 -13.03
N CYS A 441 14.19 22.14 -12.93
CA CYS A 441 15.56 22.66 -12.88
C CYS A 441 16.30 22.13 -11.64
N ASP A 442 15.68 22.21 -10.47
CA ASP A 442 16.28 21.74 -9.21
C ASP A 442 16.57 20.22 -9.28
N VAL A 443 15.63 19.42 -9.82
CA VAL A 443 15.84 17.98 -10.04
C VAL A 443 16.97 17.73 -11.02
N ALA A 444 17.06 18.48 -12.12
CA ALA A 444 18.14 18.32 -13.09
C ALA A 444 19.52 18.56 -12.46
N GLU A 445 19.63 19.54 -11.57
CA GLU A 445 20.86 19.79 -10.81
C GLU A 445 21.19 18.63 -9.86
N VAL A 446 20.20 18.10 -9.15
CA VAL A 446 20.38 16.93 -8.27
C VAL A 446 20.79 15.69 -9.07
N MET A 447 20.12 15.42 -10.19
CA MET A 447 20.46 14.32 -11.09
C MET A 447 21.89 14.45 -11.64
N LYS A 448 22.31 15.66 -12.00
CA LYS A 448 23.68 15.94 -12.44
C LYS A 448 24.69 15.66 -11.33
N LYS A 449 24.42 16.07 -10.08
CA LYS A 449 25.27 15.78 -8.91
C LYS A 449 25.37 14.26 -8.66
N LEU A 450 24.28 13.52 -8.88
CA LEU A 450 24.26 12.06 -8.78
C LEU A 450 24.98 11.36 -9.96
N GLY A 451 25.43 12.11 -10.97
CA GLY A 451 26.12 11.56 -12.14
C GLY A 451 25.20 11.08 -13.26
N VAL A 452 23.91 11.41 -13.20
CA VAL A 452 22.95 11.13 -14.27
C VAL A 452 23.09 12.19 -15.37
N LYS A 453 23.41 11.75 -16.59
CA LYS A 453 23.39 12.61 -17.77
C LYS A 453 21.98 12.64 -18.34
N CYS A 454 21.20 13.65 -18.01
CA CYS A 454 19.88 13.85 -18.62
C CYS A 454 20.02 14.43 -20.02
N SER A 455 19.37 13.80 -21.01
CA SER A 455 19.13 14.37 -22.33
C SER A 455 17.94 15.34 -22.27
N ALA A 456 17.92 16.35 -23.15
CA ALA A 456 16.92 17.41 -23.22
C ALA A 456 15.49 16.90 -23.53
N ASP A 457 14.52 17.82 -23.62
CA ASP A 457 13.05 17.60 -23.75
C ASP A 457 12.59 16.44 -24.66
N SER A 458 13.37 16.07 -25.67
CA SER A 458 13.08 14.93 -26.56
C SER A 458 12.90 13.60 -25.82
N SER A 459 13.54 13.40 -24.65
CA SER A 459 13.43 12.16 -23.87
C SER A 459 12.09 12.01 -23.12
N LEU A 460 11.34 13.09 -22.91
CA LEU A 460 10.01 13.04 -22.29
C LEU A 460 8.94 12.45 -23.23
N VAL A 461 9.17 12.49 -24.54
CA VAL A 461 8.32 11.83 -25.55
C VAL A 461 8.21 10.33 -25.30
N HIS A 462 9.31 9.67 -24.92
CA HIS A 462 9.30 8.25 -24.59
C HIS A 462 8.47 7.93 -23.35
N ILE A 463 8.47 8.82 -22.34
CA ILE A 463 7.61 8.66 -21.17
C ILE A 463 6.14 8.76 -21.58
N LYS A 464 5.79 9.74 -22.40
CA LYS A 464 4.41 9.91 -22.90
C LYS A 464 3.95 8.68 -23.68
N GLN A 465 4.77 8.17 -24.58
CA GLN A 465 4.50 6.92 -25.33
C GLN A 465 4.36 5.71 -24.41
N TYR A 466 5.24 5.58 -23.41
CA TYR A 466 5.17 4.52 -22.41
C TYR A 466 3.84 4.52 -21.66
N LEU A 467 3.40 5.70 -21.17
CA LEU A 467 2.12 5.83 -20.48
C LEU A 467 0.97 5.46 -21.42
N SER A 468 0.94 6.00 -22.65
CA SER A 468 -0.13 5.66 -23.59
C SER A 468 -0.19 4.18 -24.00
N ALA A 469 0.94 3.45 -23.95
CA ALA A 469 1.03 2.04 -24.34
C ALA A 469 0.83 1.05 -23.16
N MET A 470 0.61 1.54 -21.93
CA MET A 470 0.58 0.69 -20.74
C MET A 470 -0.77 -0.05 -20.59
N GLU A 471 -0.74 -1.38 -20.66
CA GLU A 471 -1.94 -2.22 -20.63
C GLU A 471 -2.12 -3.06 -19.36
N SER A 472 -1.07 -3.25 -18.56
CA SER A 472 -1.11 -4.09 -17.37
C SER A 472 -0.29 -3.51 -16.22
N PHE A 473 -0.71 -3.85 -15.00
CA PHE A 473 -0.03 -3.50 -13.77
C PHE A 473 0.20 -4.79 -12.98
N GLU A 474 1.42 -5.00 -12.48
CA GLU A 474 1.70 -6.09 -11.57
C GLU A 474 1.02 -5.82 -10.22
N ASP A 475 0.44 -6.87 -9.63
CA ASP A 475 0.08 -6.87 -8.22
C ASP A 475 1.39 -6.80 -7.42
N ASP A 476 1.76 -5.60 -6.97
CA ASP A 476 2.76 -5.45 -5.93
C ASP A 476 2.22 -6.18 -4.70
N ASP A 477 2.79 -7.34 -4.36
CA ASP A 477 2.46 -8.22 -3.22
C ASP A 477 1.34 -7.63 -2.37
N SER A 478 0.09 -8.04 -2.63
CA SER A 478 -1.10 -7.52 -1.96
C SER A 478 -0.75 -7.27 -0.49
N ILE A 479 -0.82 -6.02 -0.06
CA ILE A 479 -0.57 -5.64 1.32
C ILE A 479 -1.78 -6.13 2.13
N CYS A 480 -1.92 -7.45 2.24
CA CYS A 480 -2.98 -8.14 2.94
C CYS A 480 -2.46 -8.51 4.33
N GLU A 481 -3.31 -8.31 5.33
CA GLU A 481 -3.09 -8.73 6.70
C GLU A 481 -2.67 -10.22 6.74
N ASP A 482 -1.48 -10.50 7.29
CA ASP A 482 -1.05 -11.86 7.59
C ASP A 482 -2.03 -12.49 8.58
N PHE A 483 -2.81 -13.45 8.09
CA PHE A 483 -3.95 -14.03 8.78
C PHE A 483 -3.56 -15.34 9.48
N ASN A 484 -3.45 -15.31 10.80
CA ASN A 484 -3.28 -16.53 11.59
C ASN A 484 -4.66 -17.14 11.88
N SER A 485 -5.07 -18.16 11.11
CA SER A 485 -6.41 -18.77 11.22
C SER A 485 -6.51 -19.69 12.45
N SER A 486 -6.88 -19.13 13.60
CA SER A 486 -7.38 -19.91 14.74
C SER A 486 -8.86 -19.61 14.95
N TYR A 487 -9.72 -20.49 14.44
CA TYR A 487 -11.17 -20.37 14.51
C TYR A 487 -11.68 -20.50 15.95
N THR A 488 -12.54 -19.56 16.35
CA THR A 488 -13.47 -19.73 17.47
C THR A 488 -14.77 -19.02 17.08
N THR A 489 -15.81 -19.79 16.80
CA THR A 489 -17.17 -19.29 16.59
C THR A 489 -17.78 -18.97 17.94
N VAL A 490 -17.94 -17.69 18.25
CA VAL A 490 -18.90 -17.26 19.28
C VAL A 490 -20.23 -17.10 18.58
N LEU A 491 -21.20 -17.94 18.94
CA LEU A 491 -22.59 -17.72 18.59
C LEU A 491 -23.05 -16.51 19.42
N ASP A 492 -23.53 -15.46 18.76
CA ASP A 492 -24.29 -14.43 19.47
C ASP A 492 -25.54 -15.11 20.05
N GLU A 493 -25.65 -15.07 21.37
CA GLU A 493 -26.77 -15.57 22.17
C GLU A 493 -28.02 -14.73 21.86
N GLU A 494 -28.70 -15.04 20.76
CA GLU A 494 -30.14 -14.84 20.64
C GLU A 494 -30.82 -16.19 20.85
N ASP A 495 -31.17 -16.48 22.11
CA ASP A 495 -32.11 -17.51 22.58
C ASP A 495 -32.17 -18.80 21.74
N ILE A 496 -31.06 -19.54 21.69
CA ILE A 496 -31.11 -20.97 21.37
C ILE A 496 -31.43 -21.68 22.70
N SER A 497 -32.71 -21.94 22.95
CA SER A 497 -33.13 -22.88 23.99
C SER A 497 -32.34 -24.18 23.83
N LEU A 498 -31.48 -24.48 24.81
CA LEU A 498 -30.66 -25.69 24.86
C LEU A 498 -31.50 -26.98 24.76
N ASP A 499 -32.78 -26.91 25.17
CA ASP A 499 -33.70 -28.05 25.14
C ASP A 499 -34.10 -28.48 23.71
N LEU A 500 -33.89 -27.65 22.69
CA LEU A 500 -34.17 -28.01 21.29
C LEU A 500 -33.01 -28.75 20.60
N LEU A 501 -31.79 -28.72 21.13
CA LEU A 501 -30.63 -29.40 20.54
C LEU A 501 -30.62 -30.91 20.80
N ALA A 502 -31.33 -31.38 21.83
CA ALA A 502 -31.39 -32.80 22.20
C ALA A 502 -32.30 -33.66 21.29
N ALA A 503 -33.11 -33.03 20.42
CA ALA A 503 -34.06 -33.72 19.53
C ALA A 503 -33.60 -33.84 18.07
N PHE A 504 -32.37 -33.42 17.73
CA PHE A 504 -31.88 -33.47 16.36
C PHE A 504 -31.28 -34.85 16.02
N PRO A 505 -31.55 -35.39 14.81
CA PRO A 505 -30.80 -36.53 14.28
C PRO A 505 -29.31 -36.21 14.22
N SER A 506 -28.47 -37.24 14.23
CA SER A 506 -27.03 -37.04 14.07
C SER A 506 -26.76 -36.33 12.72
N PRO A 507 -25.72 -35.49 12.60
CA PRO A 507 -25.37 -34.86 11.32
C PRO A 507 -25.24 -35.87 10.17
N GLY A 508 -24.92 -37.14 10.46
CA GLY A 508 -24.87 -38.22 9.48
C GLY A 508 -26.22 -38.60 8.86
N ASP A 509 -27.35 -38.37 9.55
CA ASP A 509 -28.69 -38.75 9.09
C ASP A 509 -29.31 -37.75 8.09
N ILE A 510 -28.65 -36.60 7.89
CA ILE A 510 -29.10 -35.51 6.99
C ILE A 510 -28.19 -35.41 5.75
N VAL A 511 -26.94 -35.89 5.84
CA VAL A 511 -25.87 -35.69 4.83
C VAL A 511 -25.99 -36.60 3.59
N GLY A 512 -27.01 -37.47 3.52
CA GLY A 512 -27.18 -38.44 2.43
C GLY A 512 -28.15 -38.08 1.31
N LEU A 513 -28.89 -36.97 1.39
CA LEU A 513 -29.94 -36.62 0.41
C LEU A 513 -29.60 -35.35 -0.35
N ASP A 514 -29.66 -35.43 -1.69
CA ASP A 514 -29.53 -34.26 -2.57
C ASP A 514 -30.82 -33.41 -2.44
N PRO A 515 -30.78 -32.21 -1.82
CA PRO A 515 -31.97 -31.38 -1.63
C PRO A 515 -32.60 -30.92 -2.96
N LEU A 516 -31.92 -31.17 -4.08
CA LEU A 516 -32.37 -30.86 -5.43
C LEU A 516 -33.49 -31.80 -5.97
N HIS A 517 -33.81 -32.90 -5.28
CA HIS A 517 -34.66 -33.97 -5.84
C HIS A 517 -35.95 -34.31 -5.08
N SER A 518 -36.43 -33.48 -4.15
CA SER A 518 -37.67 -33.74 -3.40
C SER A 518 -38.81 -32.77 -3.73
N GLU A 519 -40.03 -33.28 -3.94
CA GLU A 519 -41.26 -32.47 -3.98
C GLU A 519 -41.48 -31.78 -2.63
N GLU A 520 -41.44 -30.44 -2.62
CA GLU A 520 -41.47 -29.63 -1.40
C GLU A 520 -42.88 -29.54 -0.79
N THR A 521 -43.00 -29.76 0.53
CA THR A 521 -44.17 -29.31 1.30
C THR A 521 -44.09 -27.80 1.48
N VAL A 522 -45.05 -27.07 0.89
CA VAL A 522 -45.01 -25.61 0.75
C VAL A 522 -45.20 -24.90 2.10
N LEU A 523 -44.09 -24.49 2.71
CA LEU A 523 -44.09 -23.39 3.69
C LEU A 523 -44.16 -22.05 2.94
N SER A 524 -44.68 -21.00 3.59
CA SER A 524 -44.62 -19.65 3.01
C SER A 524 -43.17 -19.32 2.62
N PRO A 525 -42.91 -18.76 1.42
CA PRO A 525 -41.57 -18.40 0.96
C PRO A 525 -40.81 -17.46 1.91
N THR A 526 -41.55 -16.68 2.72
CA THR A 526 -41.02 -15.73 3.72
C THR A 526 -40.76 -16.34 5.10
N SER A 527 -41.10 -17.61 5.31
CA SER A 527 -40.86 -18.33 6.57
C SER A 527 -39.38 -18.37 6.91
N ILE A 528 -39.01 -18.21 8.18
CA ILE A 528 -37.63 -18.42 8.66
C ILE A 528 -37.23 -19.92 8.71
N PHE A 529 -38.18 -20.81 8.44
CA PHE A 529 -38.02 -22.26 8.44
C PHE A 529 -38.14 -22.83 7.02
N VAL A 530 -37.46 -23.95 6.78
CA VAL A 530 -37.57 -24.81 5.60
C VAL A 530 -37.86 -26.25 6.01
N MET A 531 -38.52 -27.01 5.13
CA MET A 531 -38.67 -28.45 5.29
C MET A 531 -37.51 -29.13 4.56
N VAL A 532 -36.83 -30.07 5.23
CA VAL A 532 -35.69 -30.82 4.70
C VAL A 532 -36.05 -32.31 4.74
N PRO A 533 -35.92 -33.06 3.63
CA PRO A 533 -36.18 -34.49 3.64
C PRO A 533 -35.13 -35.24 4.47
N THR A 534 -35.56 -36.30 5.15
CA THR A 534 -34.73 -37.20 5.96
C THR A 534 -34.48 -38.51 5.24
N VAL A 535 -33.37 -39.19 5.57
CA VAL A 535 -33.05 -40.54 5.05
C VAL A 535 -34.15 -41.58 5.27
N SER A 536 -35.04 -41.37 6.24
CA SER A 536 -36.22 -42.21 6.50
C SER A 536 -37.46 -41.86 5.65
N GLY A 537 -37.37 -40.92 4.71
CA GLY A 537 -38.48 -40.51 3.84
C GLY A 537 -39.48 -39.52 4.46
N GLY A 538 -39.24 -39.03 5.68
CA GLY A 538 -40.01 -37.96 6.33
C GLY A 538 -39.40 -36.57 6.13
N PHE A 539 -40.08 -35.50 6.54
CA PHE A 539 -39.57 -34.13 6.49
C PHE A 539 -39.30 -33.55 7.89
N ILE A 540 -38.16 -32.87 8.06
CA ILE A 540 -37.83 -32.10 9.27
C ILE A 540 -37.98 -30.61 8.99
N LYS A 541 -38.68 -29.91 9.88
CA LYS A 541 -38.73 -28.44 9.90
C LYS A 541 -37.47 -27.89 10.55
N MET A 542 -36.70 -27.10 9.82
CA MET A 542 -35.42 -26.54 10.27
C MET A 542 -35.35 -25.03 10.05
N ARG A 543 -34.70 -24.29 10.95
CA ARG A 543 -34.39 -22.87 10.71
C ARG A 543 -33.42 -22.73 9.53
N LYS A 544 -33.65 -21.76 8.65
CA LYS A 544 -32.77 -21.48 7.50
C LYS A 544 -31.33 -21.16 7.91
N THR A 545 -31.14 -20.53 9.08
CA THR A 545 -29.81 -20.29 9.68
C THR A 545 -29.06 -21.61 9.96
N THR A 546 -29.72 -22.55 10.63
CA THR A 546 -29.17 -23.89 10.93
C THR A 546 -28.90 -24.67 9.66
N PHE A 547 -29.80 -24.59 8.68
CA PHE A 547 -29.62 -25.26 7.39
C PHE A 547 -28.40 -24.73 6.62
N CYS A 548 -28.21 -23.40 6.57
CA CYS A 548 -27.00 -22.81 5.98
C CYS A 548 -25.72 -23.23 6.71
N TRP A 549 -25.77 -23.34 8.04
CA TRP A 549 -24.62 -23.80 8.82
C TRP A 549 -24.25 -25.26 8.49
N LEU A 550 -25.24 -26.16 8.40
CA LEU A 550 -25.03 -27.56 8.03
C LEU A 550 -24.41 -27.72 6.63
N LEU A 551 -24.84 -26.91 5.67
CA LEU A 551 -24.33 -26.93 4.30
C LEU A 551 -22.94 -26.29 4.14
N SER A 552 -22.46 -25.55 5.15
CA SER A 552 -21.15 -24.93 5.09
C SER A 552 -20.04 -25.99 5.25
N LYS A 553 -18.95 -25.87 4.48
CA LYS A 553 -17.82 -26.85 4.45
C LYS A 553 -17.15 -27.11 5.82
N ASN A 554 -17.50 -26.35 6.86
CA ASN A 554 -16.98 -26.46 8.24
C ASN A 554 -18.01 -26.98 9.26
N GLY A 555 -19.25 -27.31 8.87
CA GLY A 555 -20.35 -27.67 9.77
C GLY A 555 -20.16 -28.94 10.61
N LEU A 556 -19.13 -29.76 10.33
CA LEU A 556 -18.84 -31.02 11.04
C LEU A 556 -17.79 -30.88 12.16
N LYS A 557 -17.17 -29.71 12.36
CA LYS A 557 -16.28 -29.47 13.51
C LYS A 557 -17.03 -28.82 14.66
N LEU A 558 -17.59 -29.66 15.53
CA LEU A 558 -18.01 -29.22 16.87
C LEU A 558 -16.80 -28.72 17.67
N SER A 559 -17.00 -27.63 18.41
CA SER A 559 -16.00 -27.00 19.27
C SER A 559 -15.60 -27.94 20.42
N SER A 560 -14.49 -28.65 20.24
CA SER A 560 -13.78 -29.32 21.33
C SER A 560 -12.29 -29.04 21.21
N ASP A 561 -11.88 -27.77 21.35
CA ASP A 561 -10.45 -27.45 21.21
C ASP A 561 -9.93 -26.29 22.09
N ARG A 562 -10.70 -25.89 23.11
CA ARG A 562 -10.26 -24.90 24.11
C ARG A 562 -9.49 -25.52 25.29
N MET A 563 -9.59 -26.84 25.50
CA MET A 563 -8.91 -27.57 26.59
C MET A 563 -7.58 -28.23 26.17
N LEU A 564 -7.32 -28.42 24.88
CA LEU A 564 -6.09 -29.10 24.41
C LEU A 564 -4.92 -28.14 24.15
N ARG A 565 -5.17 -26.85 23.91
CA ARG A 565 -4.10 -25.85 23.69
C ARG A 565 -3.50 -25.25 24.97
N VAL A 566 -3.98 -25.66 26.15
CA VAL A 566 -3.45 -25.21 27.45
C VAL A 566 -2.49 -26.25 28.08
N ARG A 567 -2.10 -27.30 27.34
CA ARG A 567 -1.15 -28.32 27.82
C ARG A 567 0.13 -28.50 27.01
N GLN A 568 0.38 -27.68 25.97
CA GLN A 568 1.61 -27.76 25.16
C GLN A 568 2.23 -26.39 24.92
N GLY A 569 2.47 -25.65 25.99
CA GLY A 569 3.02 -24.29 25.93
C GLY A 569 4.12 -24.03 26.94
N ILE A 570 5.11 -24.93 27.09
CA ILE A 570 6.41 -24.58 27.69
C ILE A 570 7.50 -25.42 27.01
N CYS A 571 8.07 -24.90 25.92
CA CYS A 571 9.50 -25.02 25.63
C CYS A 571 9.85 -24.10 24.46
N PHE A 572 10.12 -22.82 24.75
CA PHE A 572 10.96 -22.01 23.88
C PHE A 572 12.22 -21.69 24.68
N SER A 573 13.28 -22.44 24.40
CA SER A 573 14.62 -22.11 24.84
C SER A 573 14.99 -20.76 24.25
N LEU A 574 15.20 -19.79 25.15
CA LEU A 574 15.90 -18.55 24.87
C LEU A 574 17.33 -18.90 24.45
N SER A 575 17.60 -18.94 23.15
CA SER A 575 18.96 -18.77 22.64
C SER A 575 19.24 -17.28 22.51
N THR A 576 19.52 -16.65 23.65
CA THR A 576 20.07 -15.30 23.73
C THR A 576 21.52 -15.36 23.25
N SER A 577 21.74 -15.34 21.93
CA SER A 577 23.06 -15.01 21.40
C SER A 577 23.25 -13.50 21.51
N ASN A 578 23.78 -13.06 22.65
CA ASN A 578 24.45 -11.78 22.79
C ASN A 578 25.62 -11.73 21.80
N THR A 579 25.38 -11.26 20.59
CA THR A 579 26.47 -10.93 19.66
C THR A 579 26.97 -9.55 20.04
N GLN A 580 27.87 -9.49 21.04
CA GLN A 580 28.75 -8.34 21.18
C GLN A 580 29.50 -8.19 19.85
N VAL A 581 29.26 -7.06 19.17
CA VAL A 581 30.03 -6.66 17.99
C VAL A 581 31.44 -6.39 18.50
N HIS A 582 32.30 -7.41 18.45
CA HIS A 582 33.74 -7.17 18.45
C HIS A 582 34.06 -6.38 17.18
N ALA A 583 34.09 -5.06 17.28
CA ALA A 583 34.82 -4.21 16.36
C ALA A 583 36.19 -4.87 16.18
N ALA A 584 36.50 -5.31 14.96
CA ALA A 584 37.78 -5.91 14.69
C ALA A 584 38.81 -4.81 14.96
N THR A 585 39.60 -4.96 16.02
CA THR A 585 40.70 -4.05 16.34
C THR A 585 41.86 -4.21 15.36
N LYS A 586 41.85 -5.28 14.53
CA LYS A 586 42.84 -5.60 13.50
C LYS A 586 42.18 -6.21 12.25
N PRO A 587 42.71 -5.97 11.03
CA PRO A 587 42.24 -6.64 9.82
C PRO A 587 42.33 -8.16 9.95
N LYS A 588 41.21 -8.86 9.75
CA LYS A 588 41.16 -10.33 9.90
C LYS A 588 40.13 -10.97 8.97
N ARG A 589 40.39 -12.22 8.58
CA ARG A 589 39.41 -13.02 7.85
C ARG A 589 38.39 -13.60 8.84
N LYS A 590 37.12 -13.18 8.75
CA LYS A 590 35.99 -13.81 9.47
C LYS A 590 35.36 -14.92 8.61
N PRO A 591 34.61 -15.87 9.21
CA PRO A 591 33.92 -16.94 8.47
C PRO A 591 32.67 -16.48 7.71
N ASN A 592 32.08 -15.35 8.11
CA ASN A 592 30.93 -14.74 7.46
C ASN A 592 31.20 -13.25 7.22
N ILE A 593 30.56 -12.68 6.21
CA ILE A 593 30.49 -11.25 5.92
C ILE A 593 29.05 -10.80 6.15
N GLU A 594 28.83 -9.71 6.88
CA GLU A 594 27.51 -9.13 7.13
C GLU A 594 27.31 -7.83 6.32
N GLU A 595 26.06 -7.49 6.02
CA GLU A 595 25.69 -6.19 5.44
C GLU A 595 26.16 -5.03 6.34
N GLY A 596 26.68 -3.97 5.73
CA GLY A 596 27.23 -2.79 6.41
C GLY A 596 28.69 -2.94 6.87
N GLU A 597 29.27 -4.15 6.85
CA GLU A 597 30.68 -4.35 7.20
C GLU A 597 31.65 -3.83 6.13
N TRP A 598 32.85 -3.47 6.57
CA TRP A 598 33.94 -3.00 5.70
C TRP A 598 34.88 -4.15 5.38
N CYS A 599 35.13 -4.38 4.10
CA CYS A 599 35.94 -5.50 3.62
C CYS A 599 36.90 -5.09 2.50
N ILE A 600 37.99 -5.84 2.38
CA ILE A 600 38.92 -5.77 1.27
C ILE A 600 38.55 -6.88 0.28
N PHE A 601 38.38 -6.51 -0.98
CA PHE A 601 38.13 -7.44 -2.08
C PHE A 601 39.20 -7.32 -3.16
N LYS A 602 39.55 -8.45 -3.77
CA LYS A 602 40.48 -8.51 -4.90
C LYS A 602 39.73 -8.39 -6.22
N LYS A 603 39.79 -7.23 -6.87
CA LYS A 603 39.20 -6.98 -8.19
C LYS A 603 40.31 -6.98 -9.24
N GLN A 604 40.37 -8.04 -10.06
CA GLN A 604 41.44 -8.26 -11.03
C GLN A 604 42.84 -8.28 -10.38
N ARG A 605 43.69 -7.28 -10.65
CA ARG A 605 45.05 -7.15 -10.09
C ARG A 605 45.15 -6.14 -8.93
N VAL A 606 44.03 -5.55 -8.49
CA VAL A 606 44.03 -4.48 -7.48
C VAL A 606 43.12 -4.85 -6.32
N HIS A 607 43.55 -4.51 -5.10
CA HIS A 607 42.74 -4.61 -3.89
C HIS A 607 41.89 -3.35 -3.74
N CYS A 608 40.60 -3.53 -3.45
CA CYS A 608 39.64 -2.44 -3.27
C CYS A 608 38.98 -2.57 -1.89
N ILE A 609 38.67 -1.43 -1.28
CA ILE A 609 37.89 -1.38 -0.04
C ILE A 609 36.43 -1.16 -0.41
N GLY A 610 35.56 -2.01 0.12
CA GLY A 610 34.13 -1.94 -0.08
C GLY A 610 33.38 -2.01 1.24
N GLN A 611 32.36 -1.16 1.40
CA GLN A 611 31.33 -1.35 2.42
C GLN A 611 30.22 -2.21 1.82
N VAL A 612 29.89 -3.33 2.47
CA VAL A 612 28.94 -4.32 1.96
C VAL A 612 27.52 -3.76 2.00
N ILE A 613 26.81 -3.85 0.88
CA ILE A 613 25.43 -3.36 0.74
C ILE A 613 24.44 -4.52 0.80
N SER A 614 24.65 -5.55 -0.02
CA SER A 614 23.75 -6.70 -0.08
C SER A 614 24.40 -7.91 -0.76
N PHE A 615 23.73 -9.06 -0.65
CA PHE A 615 24.15 -10.32 -1.23
C PHE A 615 23.14 -10.83 -2.27
N THR A 616 23.63 -11.61 -3.24
CA THR A 616 22.79 -12.32 -4.20
C THR A 616 23.39 -13.69 -4.55
N TYR A 617 22.59 -14.58 -5.14
CA TYR A 617 23.15 -15.74 -5.85
C TYR A 617 23.56 -15.32 -7.26
N LEU A 618 24.79 -15.65 -7.68
CA LEU A 618 25.30 -15.28 -9.01
C LEU A 618 24.64 -16.08 -10.14
N THR A 619 24.04 -17.23 -9.83
CA THR A 619 23.33 -18.08 -10.79
C THR A 619 22.05 -18.66 -10.19
N GLY A 620 21.00 -18.77 -11.01
CA GLY A 620 19.68 -19.31 -10.64
C GLY A 620 18.61 -18.25 -10.33
N SER A 621 17.35 -18.69 -10.23
CA SER A 621 16.15 -17.83 -10.10
C SER A 621 15.74 -17.47 -8.67
N ARG A 622 16.48 -17.94 -7.64
CA ARG A 622 16.15 -17.66 -6.23
C ARG A 622 16.95 -16.46 -5.73
N SER A 623 16.30 -15.57 -5.00
CA SER A 623 16.95 -14.45 -4.30
C SER A 623 17.71 -14.92 -3.07
N TYR A 624 18.80 -14.23 -2.73
CA TYR A 624 19.50 -14.39 -1.46
C TYR A 624 18.82 -13.51 -0.42
N THR A 625 18.34 -14.09 0.68
CA THR A 625 17.49 -13.39 1.66
C THR A 625 18.15 -13.19 3.02
N LEU A 626 19.37 -13.69 3.22
CA LEU A 626 20.09 -13.56 4.50
C LEU A 626 20.94 -12.27 4.50
N PRO A 627 21.04 -11.55 5.62
CA PRO A 627 21.86 -10.34 5.75
C PRO A 627 23.35 -10.65 5.93
N SER A 628 23.73 -11.93 5.89
CA SER A 628 25.11 -12.40 6.06
C SER A 628 25.40 -13.54 5.09
N ALA A 629 26.60 -13.56 4.52
CA ALA A 629 27.06 -14.63 3.64
C ALA A 629 28.35 -15.30 4.13
N PRO A 630 28.48 -16.64 3.98
CA PRO A 630 29.69 -17.33 4.35
C PRO A 630 30.83 -16.98 3.38
N THR A 631 32.03 -16.77 3.93
CA THR A 631 33.22 -16.42 3.15
C THR A 631 33.79 -17.59 2.35
N ASP A 632 33.41 -18.81 2.72
CA ASP A 632 33.72 -20.03 2.00
C ASP A 632 32.41 -20.67 1.53
N PRO A 633 32.25 -20.98 0.23
CA PRO A 633 31.00 -21.53 -0.29
C PRO A 633 30.69 -22.91 0.35
N PRO A 634 29.41 -23.24 0.62
CA PRO A 634 29.02 -24.52 1.21
C PRO A 634 29.48 -25.70 0.33
N LYS A 635 30.13 -26.70 0.93
CA LYS A 635 30.70 -27.85 0.22
C LYS A 635 29.65 -28.88 -0.26
N ASP A 636 28.39 -28.73 0.15
CA ASP A 636 27.33 -29.66 -0.23
C ASP A 636 26.80 -29.39 -1.64
N LYS A 637 26.98 -30.41 -2.49
CA LYS A 637 26.69 -30.44 -3.92
C LYS A 637 25.19 -30.34 -4.18
N GLU A 638 24.66 -29.13 -4.24
CA GLU A 638 23.47 -28.74 -5.03
C GLU A 638 23.31 -27.20 -5.17
N LYS A 639 24.14 -26.40 -4.47
CA LYS A 639 24.16 -24.93 -4.56
C LYS A 639 25.55 -24.37 -4.88
N ALA A 640 26.25 -24.91 -5.87
CA ALA A 640 27.45 -24.29 -6.45
C ALA A 640 27.12 -23.00 -7.25
N ARG A 641 26.22 -22.15 -6.72
CA ARG A 641 25.62 -21.01 -7.41
C ARG A 641 26.45 -19.73 -7.34
N GLY A 642 27.51 -19.72 -6.54
CA GLY A 642 28.32 -18.53 -6.22
C GLY A 642 27.52 -17.48 -5.47
N VAL A 643 28.06 -16.91 -4.40
CA VAL A 643 27.43 -15.76 -3.73
C VAL A 643 28.09 -14.49 -4.25
N GLY A 644 27.28 -13.57 -4.74
CA GLY A 644 27.69 -12.24 -5.15
C GLY A 644 27.52 -11.27 -3.98
N CYS A 645 28.50 -10.40 -3.79
CA CYS A 645 28.52 -9.34 -2.81
C CYS A 645 28.50 -7.99 -3.54
N MET A 646 27.54 -7.13 -3.24
CA MET A 646 27.51 -5.75 -3.75
C MET A 646 28.07 -4.81 -2.70
N CYS A 647 28.91 -3.85 -3.10
CA CYS A 647 29.58 -2.94 -2.18
C CYS A 647 29.55 -1.49 -2.69
N SER A 648 29.52 -0.54 -1.75
CA SER A 648 29.95 0.85 -1.98
C SER A 648 31.48 0.85 -1.96
N TRP A 649 32.11 1.32 -3.04
CA TRP A 649 33.56 1.22 -3.23
C TRP A 649 34.28 2.49 -2.81
N TYR A 650 35.48 2.35 -2.27
CA TYR A 650 36.29 3.46 -1.78
C TYR A 650 37.74 3.38 -2.29
N THR A 651 38.33 4.55 -2.54
CA THR A 651 39.75 4.70 -2.83
C THR A 651 40.46 5.19 -1.57
N LEU A 652 41.55 4.52 -1.21
CA LEU A 652 42.38 4.90 -0.07
C LEU A 652 43.46 5.88 -0.52
N ASN A 653 43.43 7.09 0.05
CA ASN A 653 44.40 8.15 -0.15
C ASN A 653 45.63 7.97 0.74
N SER A 654 46.71 8.70 0.45
CA SER A 654 47.98 8.62 1.18
C SER A 654 47.88 9.07 2.64
N ASP A 655 46.90 9.91 2.96
CA ASP A 655 46.61 10.45 4.30
C ASP A 655 45.70 9.54 5.15
N ARG A 656 45.40 8.33 4.65
CA ARG A 656 44.46 7.33 5.22
C ARG A 656 42.98 7.65 5.01
N SER A 657 42.64 8.78 4.37
CA SER A 657 41.25 9.10 4.04
C SER A 657 40.72 8.17 2.94
N LEU A 658 39.44 7.87 3.03
CA LEU A 658 38.67 7.08 2.07
C LEU A 658 37.78 8.03 1.29
N THR A 659 37.99 8.08 -0.02
CA THR A 659 37.09 8.79 -0.93
C THR A 659 36.18 7.78 -1.59
N TYR A 660 34.87 8.00 -1.51
CA TYR A 660 33.89 7.19 -2.24
C TYR A 660 34.24 7.18 -3.73
N LYS A 661 34.29 5.98 -4.30
CA LYS A 661 34.60 5.76 -5.70
C LYS A 661 33.30 5.47 -6.44
N PRO A 662 32.68 6.48 -7.09
CA PRO A 662 31.51 6.25 -7.91
C PRO A 662 31.84 5.23 -9.00
N VAL A 663 30.99 4.20 -9.14
CA VAL A 663 31.16 3.16 -10.16
C VAL A 663 30.07 3.32 -11.20
N LYS A 664 30.47 3.40 -12.47
CA LYS A 664 29.54 3.54 -13.61
C LYS A 664 28.49 2.41 -13.67
N VAL A 665 28.87 1.22 -13.23
CA VAL A 665 27.97 0.05 -13.13
C VAL A 665 28.23 -0.62 -11.79
N GLN A 666 27.21 -0.63 -10.94
CA GLN A 666 27.18 -1.38 -9.70
C GLN A 666 26.94 -2.84 -10.06
N GLY A 667 27.81 -3.72 -9.58
CA GLY A 667 27.76 -5.14 -9.88
C GLY A 667 28.24 -5.95 -8.70
N PHE A 668 27.76 -7.19 -8.62
CA PHE A 668 28.19 -8.11 -7.59
C PHE A 668 29.59 -8.62 -7.89
N ILE A 669 30.46 -8.54 -6.88
CA ILE A 669 31.72 -9.26 -6.88
C ILE A 669 31.48 -10.65 -6.29
N ASN A 670 32.05 -11.69 -6.89
CA ASN A 670 31.95 -13.02 -6.30
C ASN A 670 32.66 -13.03 -4.93
N ILE A 671 32.04 -13.66 -3.93
CA ILE A 671 32.55 -13.74 -2.56
C ILE A 671 33.91 -14.46 -2.50
N ASP A 672 34.26 -15.24 -3.52
CA ASP A 672 35.61 -15.82 -3.69
C ASP A 672 36.73 -14.76 -3.79
N LYS A 673 36.37 -13.50 -4.06
CA LYS A 673 37.31 -12.36 -4.10
C LYS A 673 37.50 -11.66 -2.76
N TYR A 674 36.78 -12.07 -1.72
CA TYR A 674 36.93 -11.49 -0.39
C TYR A 674 38.30 -11.86 0.21
N VAL A 675 38.96 -10.87 0.84
CA VAL A 675 40.31 -11.01 1.42
C VAL A 675 40.25 -10.94 2.95
N ALA A 676 39.73 -9.85 3.50
CA ALA A 676 39.69 -9.62 4.95
C ALA A 676 38.62 -8.59 5.34
N HIS A 677 38.14 -8.65 6.58
CA HIS A 677 37.43 -7.53 7.21
C HIS A 677 38.42 -6.47 7.62
N VAL A 678 38.00 -5.21 7.52
CA VAL A 678 38.70 -4.06 8.05
C VAL A 678 37.83 -3.39 9.12
N PRO A 679 38.45 -2.76 10.14
CA PRO A 679 37.74 -1.94 11.11
C PRO A 679 36.87 -0.90 10.39
N ALA A 680 35.71 -0.57 10.97
CA ALA A 680 34.88 0.50 10.45
C ALA A 680 35.71 1.81 10.46
N PRO A 681 35.80 2.55 9.34
CA PRO A 681 36.56 3.79 9.29
C PRO A 681 35.89 4.84 10.19
N THR A 682 36.70 5.67 10.82
CA THR A 682 36.25 6.77 11.70
C THR A 682 36.25 8.08 10.94
N THR A 683 35.30 8.97 11.21
CA THR A 683 35.34 10.35 10.71
C THR A 683 36.41 11.16 11.44
N ASN A 684 37.24 11.88 10.68
CA ASN A 684 38.19 12.84 11.25
C ASN A 684 37.52 14.18 11.56
N VAL A 685 38.28 15.15 12.08
CA VAL A 685 37.79 16.50 12.44
C VAL A 685 37.25 17.28 11.23
N GLU A 686 37.64 16.89 10.01
CA GLU A 686 37.18 17.46 8.74
C GLU A 686 36.05 16.63 8.09
N SER A 687 35.42 15.71 8.85
CA SER A 687 34.36 14.79 8.39
C SER A 687 34.77 13.84 7.26
N HIS A 688 36.07 13.65 7.03
CA HIS A 688 36.57 12.63 6.10
C HIS A 688 36.61 11.27 6.78
N LEU A 689 36.11 10.25 6.08
CA LEU A 689 36.17 8.87 6.54
C LEU A 689 37.62 8.38 6.48
N CYS A 690 38.21 7.94 7.60
CA CYS A 690 39.62 7.55 7.68
C CYS A 690 39.77 6.11 8.18
N LEU A 691 40.66 5.34 7.55
CA LEU A 691 41.06 4.05 8.09
C LEU A 691 41.96 4.23 9.31
N ASP A 692 41.84 3.30 10.25
CA ASP A 692 42.83 3.11 11.30
C ASP A 692 44.23 2.84 10.69
N SER A 693 45.25 3.27 11.42
CA SER A 693 46.67 3.07 11.09
C SER A 693 47.06 1.61 10.79
N GLU A 694 46.55 0.64 11.53
CA GLU A 694 46.85 -0.78 11.29
C GLU A 694 46.18 -1.30 10.00
N ALA A 695 44.92 -0.95 9.77
CA ALA A 695 44.18 -1.25 8.54
C ALA A 695 44.82 -0.63 7.30
N PHE A 696 45.30 0.61 7.42
CA PHE A 696 46.06 1.30 6.36
C PHE A 696 47.36 0.57 6.01
N SER A 697 48.13 0.19 7.04
CA SER A 697 49.37 -0.57 6.85
C SER A 697 49.11 -1.93 6.18
N TYR A 698 48.07 -2.64 6.63
CA TYR A 698 47.67 -3.91 6.04
C TYR A 698 47.27 -3.78 4.57
N PHE A 699 46.46 -2.78 4.22
CA PHE A 699 46.04 -2.56 2.83
C PHE A 699 47.22 -2.22 1.91
N ASN A 700 48.17 -1.40 2.38
CA ASN A 700 49.36 -1.07 1.59
C ASN A 700 50.31 -2.25 1.40
N LYS A 701 50.33 -3.25 2.30
CA LYS A 701 51.05 -4.51 2.10
C LYS A 701 50.44 -5.42 1.03
N LEU A 702 49.16 -5.21 0.71
CA LEU A 702 48.44 -5.99 -0.32
C LEU A 702 48.52 -5.35 -1.71
N LYS A 703 48.84 -4.05 -1.81
CA LYS A 703 49.17 -3.38 -3.08
C LYS A 703 50.52 -3.88 -3.58
#